data_AF-A0A9W2ZHG2-F1
#
_entry.id   AF-A0A9W2ZHG2-F1
#
_cell.length_a   1.000
_cell.length_b   1.000
_cell.length_c   1.000
_cell.angle_alpha   90.00
_cell.angle_beta   90.00
_cell.angle_gamma   90.00
#
_symmetry.space_group_name_H-M   'P 1'
#
loop_
_entity.id
_entity.type
_entity.pdbx_description
1 polymer ?
#
loop_
_entity_poly.entity_id
_entity_poly.type
_entity_poly.pdbx_seq_one_letter_code
_entity_poly.pdbx_strand_id
1 'polypeptide(L)'
;MSDTLRFDGKVVLITGAGNGLGKAYALAFAERGASVVVNDLGGSATGVGKGSKAADLVVQEIVSKGGKAVANYDSVEDGEKLVKTALDTFGKIDVVINNAGILRDKSFARISDEDWDIIQRVHLRGSFLVTRAAWPHMKEQGYGRIIFVSSSAGIYGNFGQANYSAAKLGLAGLSNTVALEGKKYGIQCNCIAPIAGSRLTETVMPKEIVQALKPEYVAPVVVYLCHDTCQETGGLFEVGAGWVGKLRWERTEGAVLRQKNKTITAEAVRDNWAKITDFSQSTHPRSNQESSGFMIQLVNGMDQEEKEAQEAANSNDPVALAKTLKLQNIKFTYTERDAALYALGVGVSTAQDDFLKFLFELSGDFTVLPTFAVIPGFDAIMSVDKVPGFQIDPTKILHGEQYLELFKPISRSGTLVSKAWIADVLDKKSGAVILYNVETFNENNEKVAFNQFTTFVVGIGNFGGRSTSSEAKPLVDVPKRAPDAVKQEKTSIDQAALYRLSGDRNPLHIDPSFAAMGGFKTPILHGLCSFGYAVRHVMSTFANNDMSLFKAVKVRFAKPVLPGQTLVTEMWKEGNRIHFQTKVAENGNICITGAYVDLNAATEENKPKQVSDLQSTAIFQQMASQVKNNTDLVAKINAIFQWNITKNGADATTWVVDMKSSKTGQVFEGKPVNKADCVITISDENFLALVSGKLDPQKAFLGGKLKLSGNIMLAQKLGDLFANKSKM
;
A
#
# COMPACT_ATOMS: atom_id res chain seq x y z
N MET A 1 -27.08 9.92 -10.48
CA MET A 1 -27.82 8.86 -9.75
C MET A 1 -27.35 7.53 -10.32
N SER A 2 -26.80 6.64 -9.49
CA SER A 2 -26.39 5.31 -9.94
C SER A 2 -27.63 4.45 -10.24
N ASP A 3 -27.55 3.60 -11.26
CA ASP A 3 -28.60 2.63 -11.58
C ASP A 3 -28.95 1.76 -10.36
N THR A 4 -30.25 1.47 -10.20
CA THR A 4 -30.74 0.66 -9.07
C THR A 4 -30.32 -0.81 -9.27
N LEU A 5 -29.79 -1.46 -8.23
CA LEU A 5 -29.46 -2.90 -8.27
C LEU A 5 -30.75 -3.73 -8.37
N ARG A 6 -30.89 -4.50 -9.46
CA ARG A 6 -32.09 -5.29 -9.80
C ARG A 6 -31.74 -6.77 -9.92
N PHE A 7 -32.75 -7.62 -9.76
CA PHE A 7 -32.67 -9.08 -9.80
C PHE A 7 -33.68 -9.67 -10.78
N ASP A 8 -34.07 -8.90 -11.78
CA ASP A 8 -35.04 -9.30 -12.79
C ASP A 8 -34.58 -10.61 -13.46
N GLY A 9 -35.45 -11.61 -13.45
CA GLY A 9 -35.17 -12.93 -14.01
C GLY A 9 -34.24 -13.81 -13.17
N LYS A 10 -33.86 -13.42 -11.95
CA LYS A 10 -33.08 -14.26 -11.02
C LYS A 10 -34.00 -15.02 -10.05
N VAL A 11 -33.65 -16.26 -9.73
CA VAL A 11 -34.33 -17.10 -8.75
C VAL A 11 -33.50 -17.20 -7.47
N VAL A 12 -34.11 -16.80 -6.34
CA VAL A 12 -33.43 -16.68 -5.04
C VAL A 12 -34.07 -17.62 -4.04
N LEU A 13 -33.34 -18.64 -3.57
CA LEU A 13 -33.75 -19.52 -2.48
C LEU A 13 -33.20 -18.99 -1.14
N ILE A 14 -34.08 -18.84 -0.15
CA ILE A 14 -33.73 -18.33 1.18
C ILE A 14 -34.25 -19.31 2.22
N THR A 15 -33.34 -19.91 2.99
CA THR A 15 -33.71 -20.88 4.04
C THR A 15 -34.02 -20.15 5.35
N GLY A 16 -35.04 -20.62 6.08
CA GLY A 16 -35.52 -19.96 7.30
C GLY A 16 -36.04 -18.53 7.05
N ALA A 17 -36.78 -18.35 5.97
CA ALA A 17 -37.26 -17.07 5.47
C ALA A 17 -38.63 -16.63 6.06
N GLY A 18 -39.20 -17.39 6.99
CA GLY A 18 -40.50 -17.07 7.57
C GLY A 18 -40.46 -15.89 8.56
N ASN A 19 -39.29 -15.58 9.14
CA ASN A 19 -39.12 -14.53 10.15
C ASN A 19 -37.73 -13.87 10.10
N GLY A 20 -37.56 -12.77 10.84
CA GLY A 20 -36.25 -12.14 11.11
C GLY A 20 -35.45 -11.79 9.86
N LEU A 21 -34.15 -12.11 9.87
CA LEU A 21 -33.22 -11.87 8.76
C LEU A 21 -33.68 -12.50 7.45
N GLY A 22 -34.10 -13.77 7.46
CA GLY A 22 -34.54 -14.46 6.26
C GLY A 22 -35.76 -13.79 5.60
N LYS A 23 -36.73 -13.33 6.41
CA LYS A 23 -37.87 -12.56 5.92
C LYS A 23 -37.42 -11.23 5.28
N ALA A 24 -36.53 -10.49 5.94
CA ALA A 24 -36.02 -9.23 5.42
C ALA A 24 -35.28 -9.41 4.08
N TYR A 25 -34.51 -10.50 3.93
CA TYR A 25 -33.87 -10.86 2.67
C TYR A 25 -34.93 -11.14 1.59
N ALA A 26 -35.93 -11.97 1.88
CA ALA A 26 -36.97 -12.35 0.93
C ALA A 26 -37.73 -11.14 0.37
N LEU A 27 -38.12 -10.21 1.25
CA LEU A 27 -38.77 -8.95 0.85
C LEU A 27 -37.83 -8.09 -0.01
N ALA A 28 -36.57 -7.92 0.40
CA ALA A 28 -35.61 -7.08 -0.32
C ALA A 28 -35.26 -7.60 -1.72
N PHE A 29 -35.15 -8.92 -1.91
CA PHE A 29 -34.92 -9.51 -3.23
C PHE A 29 -36.18 -9.42 -4.11
N ALA A 30 -37.36 -9.69 -3.55
CA ALA A 30 -38.61 -9.64 -4.30
C ALA A 30 -38.94 -8.21 -4.79
N GLU A 31 -38.74 -7.19 -3.95
CA GLU A 31 -38.89 -5.77 -4.32
C GLU A 31 -37.98 -5.39 -5.49
N ARG A 32 -36.84 -6.08 -5.62
CA ARG A 32 -35.85 -5.88 -6.69
C ARG A 32 -36.07 -6.78 -7.92
N GLY A 33 -37.21 -7.46 -8.02
CA GLY A 33 -37.62 -8.22 -9.21
C GLY A 33 -37.24 -9.70 -9.22
N ALA A 34 -36.66 -10.22 -8.13
CA ALA A 34 -36.36 -11.64 -8.02
C ALA A 34 -37.63 -12.50 -7.90
N SER A 35 -37.57 -13.72 -8.43
CA SER A 35 -38.49 -14.80 -8.07
C SER A 35 -37.95 -15.51 -6.82
N VAL A 36 -38.69 -15.50 -5.71
CA VAL A 36 -38.16 -15.93 -4.40
C VAL A 36 -38.77 -17.26 -3.96
N VAL A 37 -37.94 -18.22 -3.58
CA VAL A 37 -38.37 -19.42 -2.84
C VAL A 37 -38.20 -19.15 -1.35
N VAL A 38 -39.32 -19.03 -0.65
CA VAL A 38 -39.39 -18.79 0.79
C VAL A 38 -39.46 -20.13 1.50
N ASN A 39 -38.31 -20.66 1.94
CA ASN A 39 -38.27 -21.87 2.74
C ASN A 39 -38.38 -21.55 4.24
N ASP A 40 -39.31 -22.20 4.94
CA ASP A 40 -39.33 -22.21 6.40
C ASP A 40 -40.02 -23.48 6.92
N LEU A 41 -39.39 -24.17 7.88
CA LEU A 41 -39.98 -25.36 8.51
C LEU A 41 -41.19 -25.01 9.40
N GLY A 42 -41.28 -23.77 9.88
CA GLY A 42 -42.33 -23.28 10.78
C GLY A 42 -42.18 -23.75 12.22
N GLY A 43 -40.99 -24.20 12.61
CA GLY A 43 -40.67 -24.63 13.97
C GLY A 43 -40.29 -23.51 14.94
N SER A 44 -40.15 -23.87 16.22
CA SER A 44 -39.68 -22.99 17.28
C SER A 44 -38.21 -22.58 17.10
N ALA A 45 -37.77 -21.57 17.85
CA ALA A 45 -36.36 -21.17 17.95
C ALA A 45 -35.43 -22.29 18.46
N THR A 46 -35.99 -23.31 19.12
CA THR A 46 -35.26 -24.44 19.71
C THR A 46 -35.30 -25.71 18.85
N GLY A 47 -35.86 -25.63 17.63
CA GLY A 47 -35.92 -26.75 16.69
C GLY A 47 -37.05 -27.74 16.92
N VAL A 48 -38.16 -27.32 17.54
CA VAL A 48 -39.33 -28.16 17.82
C VAL A 48 -40.52 -27.73 16.95
N GLY A 49 -41.23 -28.71 16.38
CA GLY A 49 -42.46 -28.49 15.62
C GLY A 49 -42.25 -28.19 14.14
N LYS A 50 -43.35 -28.21 13.38
CA LYS A 50 -43.41 -27.92 11.93
C LYS A 50 -44.74 -27.23 11.62
N GLY A 51 -44.75 -26.30 10.65
CA GLY A 51 -45.96 -25.65 10.18
C GLY A 51 -45.75 -24.86 8.88
N SER A 52 -46.78 -24.72 8.05
CA SER A 52 -46.66 -24.01 6.76
C SER A 52 -46.77 -22.48 6.90
N LYS A 53 -47.52 -22.03 7.93
CA LYS A 53 -47.96 -20.63 8.08
C LYS A 53 -46.84 -19.60 8.02
N ALA A 54 -45.65 -19.92 8.53
CA ALA A 54 -44.51 -18.99 8.55
C ALA A 54 -44.05 -18.60 7.13
N ALA A 55 -43.89 -19.59 6.24
CA ALA A 55 -43.53 -19.35 4.85
C ALA A 55 -44.71 -18.71 4.09
N ASP A 56 -45.93 -19.21 4.30
CA ASP A 56 -47.15 -18.72 3.63
C ASP A 56 -47.37 -17.22 3.81
N LEU A 57 -47.21 -16.72 5.04
CA LEU A 57 -47.41 -15.30 5.34
C LEU A 57 -46.40 -14.39 4.61
N VAL A 58 -45.14 -14.83 4.47
CA VAL A 58 -44.12 -14.05 3.76
C VAL A 58 -44.35 -14.09 2.26
N VAL A 59 -44.78 -15.23 1.70
CA VAL A 59 -45.19 -15.33 0.29
C VAL A 59 -46.38 -14.41 0.01
N GLN A 60 -47.42 -14.43 0.85
CA GLN A 60 -48.57 -13.53 0.72
C GLN A 60 -48.17 -12.07 0.77
N GLU A 61 -47.26 -11.70 1.68
CA GLU A 61 -46.74 -10.34 1.77
C GLU A 61 -45.99 -9.94 0.48
N ILE A 62 -45.12 -10.81 -0.05
CA ILE A 62 -44.40 -10.56 -1.32
C ILE A 62 -45.37 -10.39 -2.49
N VAL A 63 -46.34 -11.30 -2.63
CA VAL A 63 -47.31 -11.28 -3.72
C VAL A 63 -48.21 -10.03 -3.63
N SER A 64 -48.63 -9.64 -2.42
CA SER A 64 -49.42 -8.41 -2.23
C SER A 64 -48.67 -7.14 -2.62
N LYS A 65 -47.32 -7.16 -2.58
CA LYS A 65 -46.43 -6.09 -3.04
C LYS A 65 -46.06 -6.20 -4.53
N GLY A 66 -46.67 -7.12 -5.27
CA GLY A 66 -46.44 -7.33 -6.71
C GLY A 66 -45.21 -8.18 -7.05
N GLY A 67 -44.58 -8.80 -6.07
CA GLY A 67 -43.44 -9.70 -6.28
C GLY A 67 -43.86 -11.13 -6.63
N LYS A 68 -42.87 -11.98 -6.96
CA LYS A 68 -43.06 -13.40 -7.27
C LYS A 68 -42.44 -14.25 -6.17
N ALA A 69 -43.22 -15.11 -5.52
CA ALA A 69 -42.69 -16.03 -4.53
C ALA A 69 -43.47 -17.34 -4.45
N VAL A 70 -42.79 -18.40 -3.99
CA VAL A 70 -43.38 -19.70 -3.67
C VAL A 70 -42.84 -20.19 -2.34
N ALA A 71 -43.68 -20.87 -1.55
CA ALA A 71 -43.29 -21.42 -0.26
C ALA A 71 -42.68 -22.82 -0.41
N ASN A 72 -41.72 -23.14 0.46
CA ASN A 72 -41.27 -24.51 0.70
C ASN A 72 -41.28 -24.79 2.22
N TYR A 73 -41.75 -25.98 2.61
CA TYR A 73 -41.97 -26.33 4.02
C TYR A 73 -41.04 -27.45 4.53
N ASP A 74 -40.03 -27.81 3.75
CA ASP A 74 -39.11 -28.90 4.07
C ASP A 74 -37.99 -28.43 5.02
N SER A 75 -37.42 -29.37 5.76
CA SER A 75 -36.20 -29.12 6.54
C SER A 75 -35.03 -28.90 5.57
N VAL A 76 -34.08 -28.05 5.95
CA VAL A 76 -32.79 -27.93 5.24
C VAL A 76 -31.99 -29.23 5.23
N GLU A 77 -32.33 -30.19 6.10
CA GLU A 77 -31.82 -31.55 6.07
C GLU A 77 -32.24 -32.33 4.81
N ASP A 78 -33.29 -31.89 4.13
CA ASP A 78 -33.78 -32.39 2.84
C ASP A 78 -33.48 -31.40 1.71
N GLY A 79 -32.26 -30.85 1.68
CA GLY A 79 -31.87 -29.73 0.79
C GLY A 79 -32.25 -29.89 -0.69
N GLU A 80 -32.29 -31.12 -1.20
CA GLU A 80 -32.74 -31.44 -2.57
C GLU A 80 -34.17 -30.99 -2.86
N LYS A 81 -35.08 -31.12 -1.88
CA LYS A 81 -36.51 -30.73 -2.04
C LYS A 81 -36.66 -29.22 -2.16
N LEU A 82 -35.84 -28.45 -1.44
CA LEU A 82 -35.85 -26.99 -1.48
C LEU A 82 -35.43 -26.48 -2.86
N VAL A 83 -34.34 -27.05 -3.40
CA VAL A 83 -33.87 -26.72 -4.74
C VAL A 83 -34.86 -27.19 -5.79
N LYS A 84 -35.45 -28.38 -5.63
CA LYS A 84 -36.51 -28.88 -6.51
C LYS A 84 -37.70 -27.92 -6.58
N THR A 85 -38.13 -27.30 -5.48
CA THR A 85 -39.19 -26.27 -5.52
C THR A 85 -38.80 -25.09 -6.42
N ALA A 86 -37.55 -24.64 -6.39
CA ALA A 86 -37.06 -23.57 -7.27
C ALA A 86 -37.11 -23.99 -8.75
N LEU A 87 -36.66 -25.20 -9.05
CA LEU A 87 -36.63 -25.75 -10.40
C LEU A 87 -38.04 -25.99 -10.96
N ASP A 88 -38.92 -26.65 -10.19
CA ASP A 88 -40.29 -26.95 -10.61
C ASP A 88 -41.10 -25.66 -10.87
N THR A 89 -40.88 -24.61 -10.07
CA THR A 89 -41.69 -23.39 -10.12
C THR A 89 -41.13 -22.35 -11.08
N PHE A 90 -39.81 -22.16 -11.11
CA PHE A 90 -39.16 -21.07 -11.83
C PHE A 90 -38.10 -21.54 -12.84
N GLY A 91 -37.86 -22.85 -12.95
CA GLY A 91 -37.00 -23.46 -13.97
C GLY A 91 -35.49 -23.39 -13.70
N LYS A 92 -35.04 -22.68 -12.65
CA LYS A 92 -33.61 -22.51 -12.34
C LYS A 92 -33.36 -22.09 -10.89
N ILE A 93 -32.09 -21.97 -10.52
CA ILE A 93 -31.64 -21.44 -9.22
C ILE A 93 -30.39 -20.58 -9.40
N ASP A 94 -30.47 -19.29 -9.07
CA ASP A 94 -29.36 -18.32 -9.27
C ASP A 94 -28.67 -17.96 -7.96
N VAL A 95 -29.42 -17.87 -6.87
CA VAL A 95 -28.93 -17.42 -5.55
C VAL A 95 -29.42 -18.36 -4.44
N VAL A 96 -28.53 -18.74 -3.53
CA VAL A 96 -28.84 -19.53 -2.34
C VAL A 96 -28.36 -18.79 -1.08
N ILE A 97 -29.28 -18.52 -0.16
CA ILE A 97 -28.98 -17.88 1.12
C ILE A 97 -29.27 -18.87 2.24
N ASN A 98 -28.20 -19.46 2.77
CA ASN A 98 -28.24 -20.42 3.86
C ASN A 98 -28.37 -19.70 5.21
N ASN A 99 -29.60 -19.37 5.60
CA ASN A 99 -29.93 -18.57 6.79
C ASN A 99 -30.62 -19.37 7.91
N ALA A 100 -31.25 -20.52 7.61
CA ALA A 100 -31.96 -21.32 8.61
C ALA A 100 -31.11 -21.63 9.86
N GLY A 101 -31.73 -21.55 11.04
CA GLY A 101 -31.02 -21.73 12.28
C GLY A 101 -31.90 -21.81 13.53
N ILE A 102 -31.35 -22.42 14.57
CA ILE A 102 -31.97 -22.65 15.88
C ILE A 102 -30.93 -22.43 16.99
N LEU A 103 -31.36 -22.42 18.26
CA LEU A 103 -30.47 -22.33 19.43
C LEU A 103 -30.75 -23.46 20.43
N ARG A 104 -29.67 -23.97 21.03
CA ARG A 104 -29.66 -24.96 22.13
C ARG A 104 -28.53 -24.62 23.10
N ASP A 105 -28.66 -23.45 23.73
CA ASP A 105 -27.61 -22.87 24.56
C ASP A 105 -27.51 -23.61 25.90
N LYS A 106 -26.33 -24.12 26.21
CA LYS A 106 -25.97 -24.83 27.45
C LYS A 106 -24.49 -24.60 27.75
N SER A 107 -24.13 -24.47 29.03
CA SER A 107 -22.72 -24.56 29.45
C SER A 107 -22.11 -25.86 28.90
N PHE A 108 -20.83 -25.84 28.51
CA PHE A 108 -20.18 -26.94 27.78
C PHE A 108 -20.49 -28.35 28.32
N ALA A 109 -20.32 -28.56 29.63
CA ALA A 109 -20.56 -29.86 30.28
C ALA A 109 -22.04 -30.32 30.31
N ARG A 110 -22.98 -29.46 29.93
CA ARG A 110 -24.44 -29.74 29.92
C ARG A 110 -25.03 -29.81 28.52
N ILE A 111 -24.19 -29.71 27.47
CA ILE A 111 -24.62 -29.95 26.10
C ILE A 111 -24.85 -31.46 25.98
N SER A 112 -26.11 -31.87 25.74
CA SER A 112 -26.42 -33.25 25.41
C SER A 112 -26.02 -33.57 23.96
N ASP A 113 -25.90 -34.86 23.62
CA ASP A 113 -25.66 -35.29 22.24
C ASP A 113 -26.72 -34.75 21.27
N GLU A 114 -27.99 -34.71 21.70
CA GLU A 114 -29.07 -34.15 20.87
C GLU A 114 -28.91 -32.63 20.68
N ASP A 115 -28.54 -31.89 21.74
CA ASP A 115 -28.28 -30.45 21.66
C ASP A 115 -27.10 -30.13 20.73
N TRP A 116 -26.10 -31.02 20.67
CA TRP A 116 -25.00 -30.90 19.71
C TRP A 116 -25.48 -31.23 18.30
N ASP A 117 -26.04 -32.42 18.10
CA ASP A 117 -26.34 -32.94 16.78
C ASP A 117 -27.38 -32.10 16.04
N ILE A 118 -28.44 -31.64 16.72
CA ILE A 118 -29.48 -30.85 16.07
C ILE A 118 -28.93 -29.52 15.55
N ILE A 119 -28.00 -28.90 16.28
CA ILE A 119 -27.33 -27.67 15.87
C ILE A 119 -26.46 -27.94 14.64
N GLN A 120 -25.66 -29.02 14.64
CA GLN A 120 -24.84 -29.37 13.47
C GLN A 120 -25.69 -29.74 12.24
N ARG A 121 -26.77 -30.51 12.43
CA ARG A 121 -27.66 -30.96 11.35
C ARG A 121 -28.36 -29.80 10.66
N VAL A 122 -28.90 -28.86 11.42
CA VAL A 122 -29.62 -27.70 10.86
C VAL A 122 -28.66 -26.69 10.24
N HIS A 123 -27.62 -26.28 10.98
CA HIS A 123 -26.76 -25.19 10.53
C HIS A 123 -25.76 -25.64 9.48
N LEU A 124 -24.83 -26.53 9.85
CA LEU A 124 -23.70 -26.87 8.99
C LEU A 124 -24.10 -27.87 7.91
N ARG A 125 -24.67 -29.02 8.31
CA ARG A 125 -25.07 -30.08 7.37
C ARG A 125 -26.19 -29.60 6.45
N GLY A 126 -27.20 -28.92 6.98
CA GLY A 126 -28.31 -28.37 6.19
C GLY A 126 -27.82 -27.42 5.10
N SER A 127 -26.97 -26.46 5.45
CA SER A 127 -26.37 -25.53 4.48
C SER A 127 -25.52 -26.24 3.42
N PHE A 128 -24.77 -27.28 3.81
CA PHE A 128 -24.06 -28.14 2.87
C PHE A 128 -25.02 -28.83 1.89
N LEU A 129 -26.10 -29.44 2.38
CA LEU A 129 -27.04 -30.20 1.54
C LEU A 129 -27.78 -29.31 0.54
N VAL A 130 -28.27 -28.14 0.98
CA VAL A 130 -28.94 -27.18 0.10
C VAL A 130 -27.97 -26.66 -0.97
N THR A 131 -26.76 -26.29 -0.58
CA THR A 131 -25.75 -25.79 -1.51
C THR A 131 -25.32 -26.87 -2.50
N ARG A 132 -25.12 -28.11 -2.03
CA ARG A 132 -24.77 -29.27 -2.86
C ARG A 132 -25.86 -29.55 -3.92
N ALA A 133 -27.13 -29.48 -3.54
CA ALA A 133 -28.25 -29.67 -4.45
C ALA A 133 -28.31 -28.57 -5.53
N ALA A 134 -28.02 -27.31 -5.19
CA ALA A 134 -28.02 -26.20 -6.14
C ALA A 134 -26.79 -26.18 -7.07
N TRP A 135 -25.67 -26.73 -6.61
CA TRP A 135 -24.36 -26.68 -7.27
C TRP A 135 -24.35 -27.12 -8.75
N PRO A 136 -24.89 -28.31 -9.14
CA PRO A 136 -24.85 -28.73 -10.54
C PRO A 136 -25.56 -27.74 -11.46
N HIS A 137 -26.67 -27.15 -11.03
CA HIS A 137 -27.44 -26.17 -11.80
C HIS A 137 -26.69 -24.84 -11.96
N MET A 138 -26.11 -24.33 -10.86
CA MET A 138 -25.27 -23.12 -10.90
C MET A 138 -24.04 -23.29 -11.78
N LYS A 139 -23.45 -24.48 -11.77
CA LYS A 139 -22.29 -24.82 -12.60
C LYS A 139 -22.66 -24.88 -14.08
N GLU A 140 -23.76 -25.53 -14.42
CA GLU A 140 -24.25 -25.66 -15.81
C GLU A 140 -24.59 -24.29 -16.41
N GLN A 141 -25.24 -23.41 -15.64
CA GLN A 141 -25.63 -22.08 -16.10
C GLN A 141 -24.47 -21.06 -16.13
N GLY A 142 -23.29 -21.39 -15.58
CA GLY A 142 -22.14 -20.48 -15.49
C GLY A 142 -22.37 -19.27 -14.57
N TYR A 143 -23.29 -19.38 -13.61
CA TYR A 143 -23.65 -18.31 -12.68
C TYR A 143 -24.07 -18.90 -11.33
N GLY A 144 -23.64 -18.29 -10.23
CA GLY A 144 -24.20 -18.62 -8.92
C GLY A 144 -23.77 -17.63 -7.84
N ARG A 145 -24.64 -17.43 -6.84
CA ARG A 145 -24.34 -16.63 -5.65
C ARG A 145 -24.77 -17.38 -4.41
N ILE A 146 -23.84 -17.60 -3.49
CA ILE A 146 -24.09 -18.37 -2.28
C ILE A 146 -23.71 -17.52 -1.07
N ILE A 147 -24.60 -17.48 -0.09
CA ILE A 147 -24.35 -16.85 1.21
C ILE A 147 -24.46 -17.90 2.30
N PHE A 148 -23.42 -17.98 3.14
CA PHE A 148 -23.47 -18.69 4.41
C PHE A 148 -23.60 -17.70 5.57
N VAL A 149 -24.50 -17.98 6.51
CA VAL A 149 -24.71 -17.15 7.70
C VAL A 149 -23.99 -17.76 8.90
N SER A 150 -22.79 -17.24 9.19
CA SER A 150 -22.03 -17.46 10.42
C SER A 150 -22.56 -16.55 11.56
N SER A 151 -21.71 -16.24 12.55
CA SER A 151 -22.01 -15.34 13.67
C SER A 151 -20.73 -14.88 14.37
N SER A 152 -20.81 -13.77 15.10
CA SER A 152 -19.74 -13.32 16.00
C SER A 152 -19.41 -14.37 17.06
N ALA A 153 -20.41 -15.11 17.56
CA ALA A 153 -20.20 -16.24 18.46
C ALA A 153 -19.36 -17.36 17.83
N GLY A 154 -19.46 -17.57 16.50
CA GLY A 154 -18.58 -18.48 15.77
C GLY A 154 -17.15 -17.96 15.68
N ILE A 155 -16.98 -16.67 15.38
CA ILE A 155 -15.67 -16.04 15.15
C ILE A 155 -14.88 -15.89 16.45
N TYR A 156 -15.53 -15.42 17.52
CA TYR A 156 -14.88 -15.03 18.77
C TYR A 156 -15.15 -15.98 19.94
N GLY A 157 -16.08 -16.93 19.77
CA GLY A 157 -16.64 -17.71 20.86
C GLY A 157 -17.71 -16.94 21.65
N ASN A 158 -18.59 -17.68 22.33
CA ASN A 158 -19.53 -17.12 23.29
C ASN A 158 -19.85 -18.14 24.39
N PHE A 159 -20.01 -17.68 25.63
CA PHE A 159 -20.27 -18.57 26.77
C PHE A 159 -21.59 -19.33 26.57
N GLY A 160 -21.56 -20.65 26.78
CA GLY A 160 -22.75 -21.50 26.68
C GLY A 160 -23.19 -21.86 25.25
N GLN A 161 -22.36 -21.58 24.24
CA GLN A 161 -22.72 -21.76 22.82
C GLN A 161 -21.72 -22.63 22.04
N ALA A 162 -21.01 -23.57 22.68
CA ALA A 162 -19.95 -24.33 22.00
C ALA A 162 -20.42 -25.11 20.76
N ASN A 163 -21.60 -25.73 20.82
CA ASN A 163 -22.27 -26.38 19.67
C ASN A 163 -22.54 -25.39 18.53
N TYR A 164 -23.12 -24.23 18.86
CA TYR A 164 -23.48 -23.19 17.91
C TYR A 164 -22.26 -22.50 17.29
N SER A 165 -21.27 -22.12 18.10
CA SER A 165 -20.00 -21.53 17.66
C SER A 165 -19.26 -22.48 16.71
N ALA A 166 -19.19 -23.77 17.03
CA ALA A 166 -18.57 -24.78 16.16
C ALA A 166 -19.28 -24.87 14.79
N ALA A 167 -20.61 -24.93 14.78
CA ALA A 167 -21.36 -24.97 13.53
C ALA A 167 -21.17 -23.69 12.69
N LYS A 168 -21.18 -22.53 13.35
CA LYS A 168 -21.11 -21.22 12.69
C LYS A 168 -19.73 -20.91 12.13
N LEU A 169 -18.65 -21.27 12.81
CA LEU A 169 -17.31 -21.16 12.25
C LEU A 169 -17.06 -22.23 11.18
N GLY A 170 -17.66 -23.42 11.33
CA GLY A 170 -17.68 -24.45 10.30
C GLY A 170 -18.29 -23.97 8.97
N LEU A 171 -19.32 -23.11 9.03
CA LEU A 171 -19.89 -22.47 7.83
C LEU A 171 -18.92 -21.49 7.15
N ALA A 172 -18.11 -20.75 7.92
CA ALA A 172 -17.07 -19.91 7.35
C ALA A 172 -15.98 -20.76 6.67
N GLY A 173 -15.60 -21.88 7.29
CA GLY A 173 -14.70 -22.88 6.69
C GLY A 173 -15.25 -23.48 5.39
N LEU A 174 -16.53 -23.86 5.37
CA LEU A 174 -17.20 -24.36 4.17
C LEU A 174 -17.23 -23.30 3.07
N SER A 175 -17.55 -22.05 3.42
CA SER A 175 -17.55 -20.91 2.49
C SER A 175 -16.21 -20.73 1.77
N ASN A 176 -15.08 -20.91 2.49
CA ASN A 176 -13.75 -20.77 1.91
C ASN A 176 -13.54 -21.75 0.73
N THR A 177 -13.88 -23.02 0.92
CA THR A 177 -13.71 -24.05 -0.11
C THR A 177 -14.71 -23.87 -1.26
N VAL A 178 -15.98 -23.59 -0.95
CA VAL A 178 -17.02 -23.38 -1.98
C VAL A 178 -16.67 -22.18 -2.89
N ALA A 179 -16.11 -21.11 -2.32
CA ALA A 179 -15.64 -19.95 -3.09
C ALA A 179 -14.51 -20.31 -4.07
N LEU A 180 -13.56 -21.15 -3.66
CA LEU A 180 -12.44 -21.59 -4.50
C LEU A 180 -12.91 -22.51 -5.63
N GLU A 181 -13.75 -23.50 -5.32
CA GLU A 181 -14.27 -24.44 -6.32
C GLU A 181 -15.21 -23.77 -7.34
N GLY A 182 -15.94 -22.75 -6.91
CA GLY A 182 -16.94 -22.05 -7.71
C GLY A 182 -16.37 -21.04 -8.70
N LYS A 183 -15.16 -20.51 -8.41
CA LYS A 183 -14.55 -19.40 -9.15
C LYS A 183 -14.52 -19.62 -10.67
N LYS A 184 -14.14 -20.83 -11.12
CA LYS A 184 -14.05 -21.15 -12.55
C LYS A 184 -15.40 -21.29 -13.26
N TYR A 185 -16.50 -21.37 -12.51
CA TYR A 185 -17.85 -21.58 -13.05
C TYR A 185 -18.75 -20.35 -12.88
N GLY A 186 -18.19 -19.18 -12.53
CA GLY A 186 -18.99 -17.97 -12.28
C GLY A 186 -19.81 -18.03 -10.97
N ILE A 187 -19.49 -18.97 -10.08
CA ILE A 187 -20.14 -19.12 -8.77
C ILE A 187 -19.32 -18.38 -7.72
N GLN A 188 -19.94 -17.41 -7.05
CA GLN A 188 -19.34 -16.68 -5.94
C GLN A 188 -19.98 -17.11 -4.63
N CYS A 189 -19.16 -17.22 -3.58
CA CYS A 189 -19.62 -17.61 -2.26
C CYS A 189 -19.03 -16.69 -1.21
N ASN A 190 -19.86 -16.12 -0.35
CA ASN A 190 -19.43 -15.26 0.75
C ASN A 190 -20.09 -15.68 2.06
N CYS A 191 -19.49 -15.27 3.17
CA CYS A 191 -19.98 -15.53 4.51
C CYS A 191 -20.30 -14.21 5.22
N ILE A 192 -21.40 -14.20 5.97
CA ILE A 192 -21.75 -13.07 6.83
C ILE A 192 -21.90 -13.51 8.29
N ALA A 193 -21.56 -12.62 9.22
CA ALA A 193 -21.77 -12.73 10.65
C ALA A 193 -22.68 -11.57 11.09
N PRO A 194 -24.01 -11.74 11.00
CA PRO A 194 -24.95 -10.67 11.25
C PRO A 194 -25.17 -10.43 12.75
N ILE A 195 -25.46 -9.18 13.10
CA ILE A 195 -25.94 -8.73 14.40
C ILE A 195 -27.30 -8.07 14.17
N ALA A 196 -28.37 -8.77 14.52
CA ALA A 196 -29.74 -8.30 14.34
C ALA A 196 -30.65 -8.77 15.47
N GLY A 197 -31.58 -7.91 15.86
CA GLY A 197 -32.69 -8.21 16.76
C GLY A 197 -33.63 -9.24 16.14
N SER A 198 -33.80 -10.36 16.82
CA SER A 198 -34.74 -11.41 16.45
C SER A 198 -35.19 -12.19 17.68
N ARG A 199 -36.15 -13.10 17.50
CA ARG A 199 -36.54 -14.08 18.53
C ARG A 199 -35.37 -14.85 19.15
N LEU A 200 -34.24 -14.98 18.42
CA LEU A 200 -33.05 -15.68 18.90
C LEU A 200 -32.16 -14.81 19.79
N THR A 201 -32.19 -13.49 19.64
CA THR A 201 -31.32 -12.56 20.39
C THR A 201 -32.04 -11.86 21.54
N GLU A 202 -33.38 -11.94 21.60
CA GLU A 202 -34.20 -11.40 22.69
C GLU A 202 -33.84 -11.96 24.08
N THR A 203 -33.27 -13.15 24.13
CA THR A 203 -32.85 -13.79 25.39
C THR A 203 -31.55 -13.20 25.97
N VAL A 204 -30.77 -12.47 25.16
CA VAL A 204 -29.42 -12.01 25.51
C VAL A 204 -29.22 -10.50 25.34
N MET A 205 -30.21 -9.76 24.83
CA MET A 205 -30.12 -8.31 24.59
C MET A 205 -31.29 -7.55 25.24
N PRO A 206 -31.07 -6.32 25.73
CA PRO A 206 -32.15 -5.42 26.15
C PRO A 206 -33.13 -5.13 25.00
N LYS A 207 -34.42 -4.91 25.31
CA LYS A 207 -35.48 -4.71 24.31
C LYS A 207 -35.19 -3.55 23.37
N GLU A 208 -34.66 -2.46 23.90
CA GLU A 208 -34.34 -1.24 23.15
C GLU A 208 -33.26 -1.52 22.10
N ILE A 209 -32.28 -2.37 22.44
CA ILE A 209 -31.20 -2.79 21.53
C ILE A 209 -31.74 -3.74 20.45
N VAL A 210 -32.60 -4.69 20.82
CA VAL A 210 -33.26 -5.58 19.85
C VAL A 210 -34.06 -4.77 18.81
N GLN A 211 -34.80 -3.74 19.25
CA GLN A 211 -35.58 -2.87 18.37
C GLN A 211 -34.70 -2.00 17.46
N ALA A 212 -33.53 -1.58 17.94
CA ALA A 212 -32.58 -0.78 17.17
C ALA A 212 -31.84 -1.62 16.10
N LEU A 213 -31.58 -2.90 16.37
CA LEU A 213 -30.85 -3.79 15.49
C LEU A 213 -31.75 -4.44 14.42
N LYS A 214 -32.35 -3.61 13.58
CA LYS A 214 -33.30 -4.06 12.55
C LYS A 214 -32.66 -5.01 11.53
N PRO A 215 -33.28 -6.18 11.22
CA PRO A 215 -32.84 -7.08 10.15
C PRO A 215 -32.68 -6.40 8.79
N GLU A 216 -33.45 -5.35 8.54
CA GLU A 216 -33.41 -4.53 7.33
C GLU A 216 -32.08 -3.80 7.13
N TYR A 217 -31.24 -3.68 8.17
CA TYR A 217 -29.90 -3.12 8.05
C TYR A 217 -28.87 -4.13 7.53
N VAL A 218 -29.19 -5.43 7.57
CA VAL A 218 -28.31 -6.49 7.04
C VAL A 218 -28.66 -6.83 5.59
N ALA A 219 -29.95 -6.80 5.25
CA ALA A 219 -30.44 -7.21 3.94
C ALA A 219 -29.75 -6.52 2.74
N PRO A 220 -29.45 -5.20 2.74
CA PRO A 220 -28.77 -4.55 1.63
C PRO A 220 -27.38 -5.12 1.32
N VAL A 221 -26.65 -5.59 2.35
CA VAL A 221 -25.32 -6.20 2.16
C VAL A 221 -25.46 -7.54 1.44
N VAL A 222 -26.42 -8.37 1.87
CA VAL A 222 -26.70 -9.66 1.25
C VAL A 222 -27.18 -9.48 -0.20
N VAL A 223 -28.03 -8.49 -0.45
CA VAL A 223 -28.46 -8.10 -1.80
C VAL A 223 -27.24 -7.74 -2.65
N TYR A 224 -26.35 -6.88 -2.18
CA TYR A 224 -25.16 -6.50 -2.95
C TYR A 224 -24.23 -7.69 -3.21
N LEU A 225 -23.93 -8.51 -2.20
CA LEU A 225 -23.07 -9.70 -2.34
C LEU A 225 -23.62 -10.72 -3.35
N CYS A 226 -24.93 -10.73 -3.58
CA CYS A 226 -25.59 -11.60 -4.56
C CYS A 226 -25.82 -10.94 -5.93
N HIS A 227 -25.42 -9.69 -6.15
CA HIS A 227 -25.68 -9.00 -7.41
C HIS A 227 -24.63 -9.32 -8.49
N ASP A 228 -25.00 -9.17 -9.77
CA ASP A 228 -24.13 -9.44 -10.92
C ASP A 228 -22.86 -8.56 -10.92
N THR A 229 -22.97 -7.33 -10.43
CA THR A 229 -21.85 -6.37 -10.36
C THR A 229 -20.88 -6.65 -9.23
N CYS A 230 -21.25 -7.49 -8.25
CA CYS A 230 -20.36 -7.85 -7.16
C CYS A 230 -19.28 -8.81 -7.67
N GLN A 231 -18.02 -8.49 -7.38
CA GLN A 231 -16.86 -9.32 -7.72
C GLN A 231 -16.28 -10.04 -6.49
N GLU A 232 -16.91 -9.88 -5.33
CA GLU A 232 -16.43 -10.44 -4.08
C GLU A 232 -16.74 -11.94 -3.99
N THR A 233 -15.74 -12.74 -3.60
CA THR A 233 -15.89 -14.16 -3.31
C THR A 233 -14.87 -14.57 -2.25
N GLY A 234 -15.24 -15.46 -1.34
CA GLY A 234 -14.43 -15.86 -0.19
C GLY A 234 -14.35 -14.81 0.92
N GLY A 235 -15.22 -13.79 0.90
CA GLY A 235 -15.26 -12.77 1.94
C GLY A 235 -16.01 -13.24 3.20
N LEU A 236 -15.58 -12.73 4.36
CA LEU A 236 -16.28 -12.83 5.64
C LEU A 236 -16.62 -11.42 6.12
N PHE A 237 -17.90 -11.15 6.35
CA PHE A 237 -18.38 -9.81 6.71
C PHE A 237 -19.16 -9.81 8.01
N GLU A 238 -18.82 -8.92 8.94
CA GLU A 238 -19.71 -8.56 10.04
C GLU A 238 -20.66 -7.45 9.62
N VAL A 239 -21.93 -7.58 10.02
CA VAL A 239 -22.99 -6.70 9.52
C VAL A 239 -24.02 -6.44 10.61
N GLY A 240 -24.32 -5.17 10.89
CA GLY A 240 -25.37 -4.80 11.85
C GLY A 240 -25.45 -3.29 12.05
N ALA A 241 -26.60 -2.78 12.50
CA ALA A 241 -26.82 -1.36 12.81
C ALA A 241 -26.51 -0.36 11.66
N GLY A 242 -26.44 -0.82 10.41
CA GLY A 242 -26.03 0.00 9.25
C GLY A 242 -24.51 0.05 9.01
N TRP A 243 -23.72 -0.68 9.81
CA TRP A 243 -22.28 -0.85 9.63
C TRP A 243 -21.95 -2.20 8.99
N VAL A 244 -20.86 -2.22 8.22
CA VAL A 244 -20.31 -3.40 7.54
C VAL A 244 -18.79 -3.40 7.69
N GLY A 245 -18.23 -4.51 8.18
CA GLY A 245 -16.79 -4.73 8.27
C GLY A 245 -16.37 -6.03 7.59
N LYS A 246 -15.21 -6.04 6.94
CA LYS A 246 -14.63 -7.26 6.35
C LYS A 246 -13.55 -7.83 7.27
N LEU A 247 -13.60 -9.13 7.52
CA LEU A 247 -12.63 -9.84 8.33
C LEU A 247 -11.66 -10.64 7.45
N ARG A 248 -10.43 -10.83 7.94
CA ARG A 248 -9.41 -11.69 7.32
C ARG A 248 -8.44 -12.20 8.38
N TRP A 249 -7.70 -13.26 8.05
CA TRP A 249 -6.62 -13.76 8.89
C TRP A 249 -5.36 -12.88 8.83
N GLU A 250 -4.65 -12.84 9.94
CA GLU A 250 -3.34 -12.22 10.10
C GLU A 250 -2.41 -13.26 10.76
N ARG A 251 -1.16 -13.33 10.27
CA ARG A 251 -0.15 -14.27 10.76
C ARG A 251 1.14 -13.52 11.03
N THR A 252 1.71 -13.70 12.23
CA THR A 252 3.03 -13.18 12.60
C THR A 252 4.11 -13.72 11.65
N GLU A 253 5.28 -13.07 11.59
CA GLU A 253 6.46 -13.66 10.93
C GLU A 253 6.96 -14.92 11.66
N GLY A 254 6.64 -15.02 12.96
CA GLY A 254 6.97 -16.16 13.79
C GLY A 254 8.47 -16.27 14.13
N ALA A 255 8.89 -17.46 14.53
CA ALA A 255 10.28 -17.76 14.86
C ALA A 255 10.68 -19.14 14.37
N VAL A 256 11.87 -19.27 13.79
CA VAL A 256 12.50 -20.55 13.52
C VAL A 256 13.15 -21.06 14.80
N LEU A 257 12.64 -22.17 15.35
CA LEU A 257 13.11 -22.72 16.63
C LEU A 257 14.08 -23.90 16.46
N ARG A 258 14.14 -24.47 15.26
CA ARG A 258 14.97 -25.64 14.94
C ARG A 258 16.43 -25.23 14.82
N GLN A 259 17.31 -26.03 15.41
CA GLN A 259 18.76 -26.00 15.21
C GLN A 259 19.21 -27.37 14.69
N LYS A 260 20.21 -27.46 13.80
CA LYS A 260 20.72 -28.76 13.29
C LYS A 260 21.02 -29.73 14.42
N ASN A 261 20.64 -31.00 14.24
CA ASN A 261 20.95 -32.11 15.15
C ASN A 261 20.47 -31.90 16.60
N LYS A 262 19.60 -30.93 16.85
CA LYS A 262 18.97 -30.72 18.14
C LYS A 262 17.48 -30.92 18.02
N THR A 263 16.93 -31.67 18.95
CA THR A 263 15.49 -31.74 19.14
C THR A 263 14.98 -30.37 19.56
N ILE A 264 13.87 -29.93 18.96
CA ILE A 264 13.16 -28.75 19.43
C ILE A 264 12.64 -29.06 20.84
N THR A 265 12.89 -28.18 21.80
CA THR A 265 12.43 -28.34 23.19
C THR A 265 11.31 -27.35 23.50
N ALA A 266 10.53 -27.62 24.54
CA ALA A 266 9.49 -26.72 25.02
C ALA A 266 10.10 -25.39 25.54
N GLU A 267 11.30 -25.43 26.10
CA GLU A 267 12.03 -24.27 26.58
C GLU A 267 12.38 -23.34 25.41
N ALA A 268 12.82 -23.88 24.27
CA ALA A 268 13.11 -23.07 23.08
C ALA A 268 11.86 -22.33 22.57
N VAL A 269 10.68 -22.95 22.67
CA VAL A 269 9.39 -22.31 22.36
C VAL A 269 9.10 -21.18 23.34
N ARG A 270 9.18 -21.45 24.65
CA ARG A 270 8.97 -20.45 25.72
C ARG A 270 9.89 -19.24 25.56
N ASP A 271 11.17 -19.49 25.35
CA ASP A 271 12.20 -18.44 25.29
C ASP A 271 12.05 -17.55 24.03
N ASN A 272 11.35 -18.03 23.00
CA ASN A 272 11.02 -17.28 21.79
C ASN A 272 9.55 -16.85 21.72
N TRP A 273 8.76 -17.04 22.78
CA TRP A 273 7.30 -16.83 22.72
C TRP A 273 6.93 -15.40 22.33
N ALA A 274 7.64 -14.41 22.88
CA ALA A 274 7.44 -13.00 22.53
C ALA A 274 7.57 -12.73 21.03
N LYS A 275 8.54 -13.38 20.36
CA LYS A 275 8.73 -13.27 18.91
C LYS A 275 7.67 -14.04 18.12
N ILE A 276 7.28 -15.23 18.59
CA ILE A 276 6.23 -16.04 17.95
C ILE A 276 4.89 -15.27 17.92
N THR A 277 4.59 -14.52 18.98
CA THR A 277 3.33 -13.79 19.14
C THR A 277 3.41 -12.31 18.78
N ASP A 278 4.50 -11.84 18.16
CA ASP A 278 4.63 -10.44 17.76
C ASP A 278 3.92 -10.16 16.43
N PHE A 279 2.91 -9.29 16.47
CA PHE A 279 2.15 -8.83 15.31
C PHE A 279 2.64 -7.49 14.75
N SER A 280 3.73 -6.91 15.29
CA SER A 280 4.31 -5.66 14.77
C SER A 280 4.75 -5.77 13.31
N GLN A 281 5.15 -6.98 12.88
CA GLN A 281 5.34 -7.38 11.50
C GLN A 281 4.48 -8.62 11.21
N SER A 282 3.56 -8.50 10.26
CA SER A 282 2.57 -9.54 9.99
C SER A 282 2.27 -9.71 8.50
N THR A 283 1.66 -10.84 8.19
CA THR A 283 1.24 -11.24 6.85
C THR A 283 -0.25 -11.58 6.82
N HIS A 284 -0.87 -11.52 5.64
CA HIS A 284 -2.28 -11.89 5.43
C HIS A 284 -2.37 -13.05 4.44
N PRO A 285 -2.00 -14.27 4.85
CA PRO A 285 -1.95 -15.43 3.95
C PRO A 285 -3.32 -15.69 3.35
N ARG A 286 -3.38 -15.87 2.02
CA ARG A 286 -4.63 -16.00 1.25
C ARG A 286 -4.91 -17.42 0.75
N SER A 287 -3.94 -18.32 0.88
CA SER A 287 -4.06 -19.69 0.38
C SER A 287 -3.22 -20.69 1.18
N ASN A 288 -3.57 -21.96 1.08
CA ASN A 288 -2.76 -23.04 1.65
C ASN A 288 -1.37 -23.12 0.98
N GLN A 289 -1.30 -22.86 -0.32
CA GLN A 289 -0.05 -22.88 -1.11
C GLN A 289 0.95 -21.83 -0.61
N GLU A 290 0.48 -20.62 -0.31
CA GLU A 290 1.31 -19.55 0.26
C GLU A 290 1.85 -19.95 1.65
N SER A 291 1.00 -20.55 2.48
CA SER A 291 1.41 -21.03 3.80
C SER A 291 2.45 -22.16 3.72
N SER A 292 2.22 -23.17 2.88
CA SER A 292 3.17 -24.29 2.68
C SER A 292 4.47 -23.84 2.01
N GLY A 293 4.39 -22.93 1.03
CA GLY A 293 5.56 -22.37 0.34
C GLY A 293 6.51 -21.65 1.31
N PHE A 294 5.95 -20.90 2.26
CA PHE A 294 6.73 -20.29 3.34
C PHE A 294 7.49 -21.33 4.17
N MET A 295 6.85 -22.45 4.54
CA MET A 295 7.52 -23.51 5.30
C MET A 295 8.66 -24.16 4.52
N ILE A 296 8.49 -24.40 3.22
CA ILE A 296 9.53 -24.94 2.33
C ILE A 296 10.71 -23.99 2.22
N GLN A 297 10.45 -22.68 2.10
CA GLN A 297 11.50 -21.65 2.05
C GLN A 297 12.35 -21.65 3.32
N LEU A 298 11.72 -21.79 4.50
CA LEU A 298 12.45 -21.88 5.76
C LEU A 298 13.37 -23.10 5.81
N VAL A 299 12.92 -24.27 5.31
CA VAL A 299 13.76 -25.47 5.27
C VAL A 299 14.97 -25.28 4.35
N ASN A 300 14.73 -24.78 3.12
CA ASN A 300 15.80 -24.63 2.13
C ASN A 300 16.85 -23.58 2.52
N GLY A 301 16.43 -22.48 3.15
CA GLY A 301 17.36 -21.45 3.62
C GLY A 301 18.36 -21.99 4.65
N MET A 302 17.90 -22.84 5.56
CA MET A 302 18.74 -23.39 6.64
C MET A 302 19.87 -24.29 6.13
N ASP A 303 19.61 -25.15 5.14
CA ASP A 303 20.61 -26.10 4.62
C ASP A 303 21.82 -25.40 3.97
N GLN A 304 21.59 -24.21 3.41
CA GLN A 304 22.64 -23.38 2.83
C GLN A 304 23.44 -22.64 3.91
N GLU A 305 22.75 -22.08 4.91
CA GLU A 305 23.36 -21.32 6.01
C GLU A 305 24.26 -22.18 6.92
N GLU A 306 23.88 -23.43 7.14
CA GLU A 306 24.65 -24.34 8.00
C GLU A 306 25.98 -24.77 7.37
N LYS A 307 26.05 -24.90 6.04
CA LYS A 307 27.33 -25.18 5.35
C LYS A 307 28.31 -24.02 5.54
N GLU A 308 27.83 -22.80 5.35
CA GLU A 308 28.63 -21.58 5.45
C GLU A 308 29.13 -21.33 6.89
N ALA A 309 28.28 -21.52 7.90
CA ALA A 309 28.65 -21.32 9.31
C ALA A 309 29.64 -22.38 9.83
N GLN A 310 29.52 -23.63 9.39
CA GLN A 310 30.38 -24.73 9.85
C GLN A 310 31.78 -24.67 9.22
N GLU A 311 31.88 -24.24 7.96
CA GLU A 311 33.14 -23.89 7.32
C GLU A 311 33.82 -22.69 8.01
N ALA A 312 33.06 -21.65 8.35
CA ALA A 312 33.58 -20.47 9.06
C ALA A 312 34.10 -20.82 10.47
N ALA A 313 33.34 -21.57 11.27
CA ALA A 313 33.72 -21.94 12.64
C ALA A 313 34.99 -22.81 12.70
N ASN A 314 35.20 -23.69 11.72
CA ASN A 314 36.38 -24.54 11.66
C ASN A 314 37.66 -23.78 11.26
N SER A 315 37.53 -22.58 10.68
CA SER A 315 38.65 -21.79 10.16
C SER A 315 39.34 -20.90 11.21
N ASN A 316 38.70 -20.59 12.34
CA ASN A 316 39.12 -19.55 13.30
C ASN A 316 39.40 -18.17 12.65
N ASP A 317 38.91 -17.91 11.44
CA ASP A 317 39.08 -16.63 10.76
C ASP A 317 38.01 -15.63 11.25
N PRO A 318 38.39 -14.53 11.93
CA PRO A 318 37.44 -13.53 12.40
C PRO A 318 36.64 -12.88 11.24
N VAL A 319 37.20 -12.83 10.03
CA VAL A 319 36.50 -12.31 8.84
C VAL A 319 35.41 -13.29 8.38
N ALA A 320 35.70 -14.59 8.36
CA ALA A 320 34.71 -15.62 8.04
C ALA A 320 33.56 -15.61 9.06
N LEU A 321 33.88 -15.49 10.35
CA LEU A 321 32.88 -15.34 11.41
C LEU A 321 32.02 -14.09 11.24
N ALA A 322 32.61 -12.93 10.93
CA ALA A 322 31.86 -11.69 10.68
C ALA A 322 30.83 -11.87 9.56
N LYS A 323 31.18 -12.56 8.47
CA LYS A 323 30.28 -12.80 7.33
C LYS A 323 29.08 -13.70 7.66
N THR A 324 29.11 -14.42 8.78
CA THR A 324 27.95 -15.21 9.24
C THR A 324 26.83 -14.36 9.86
N LEU A 325 27.08 -13.07 10.15
CA LEU A 325 26.08 -12.19 10.74
C LEU A 325 24.86 -12.05 9.83
N LYS A 326 23.70 -12.48 10.33
CA LYS A 326 22.41 -12.28 9.67
C LYS A 326 21.85 -10.90 10.01
N LEU A 327 21.98 -9.98 9.05
CA LEU A 327 21.32 -8.69 9.13
C LEU A 327 19.84 -8.86 8.74
N GLN A 328 18.95 -8.20 9.48
CA GLN A 328 17.52 -8.28 9.22
C GLN A 328 17.17 -7.58 7.90
N ASN A 329 16.21 -8.15 7.17
CA ASN A 329 15.60 -7.44 6.05
C ASN A 329 14.79 -6.27 6.61
N ILE A 330 15.06 -5.07 6.11
CA ILE A 330 14.35 -3.86 6.57
C ILE A 330 13.33 -3.45 5.53
N LYS A 331 12.08 -3.33 5.98
CA LYS A 331 10.99 -2.74 5.20
C LYS A 331 10.94 -1.24 5.47
N PHE A 332 11.02 -0.43 4.43
CA PHE A 332 10.99 1.03 4.51
C PHE A 332 9.85 1.58 3.63
N THR A 333 8.85 2.21 4.25
CA THR A 333 7.73 2.83 3.54
C THR A 333 7.91 4.33 3.55
N TYR A 334 7.75 4.96 2.38
CA TYR A 334 7.93 6.40 2.22
C TYR A 334 6.88 7.00 1.29
N THR A 335 6.68 8.30 1.48
CA THR A 335 5.83 9.16 0.67
C THR A 335 6.63 10.32 0.12
N GLU A 336 5.97 11.15 -0.69
CA GLU A 336 6.51 12.41 -1.19
C GLU A 336 6.99 13.33 -0.05
N ARG A 337 6.33 13.25 1.13
CA ARG A 337 6.74 13.98 2.35
C ARG A 337 8.16 13.61 2.77
N ASP A 338 8.49 12.33 2.77
CA ASP A 338 9.78 11.83 3.26
C ASP A 338 10.89 12.15 2.25
N ALA A 339 10.57 12.07 0.96
CA ALA A 339 11.46 12.50 -0.13
C ALA A 339 11.74 14.02 -0.06
N ALA A 340 10.71 14.85 0.14
CA ALA A 340 10.86 16.30 0.28
C ALA A 340 11.63 16.68 1.56
N LEU A 341 11.37 15.98 2.67
CA LEU A 341 12.12 16.17 3.92
C LEU A 341 13.61 15.87 3.74
N TYR A 342 13.94 14.79 3.03
CA TYR A 342 15.32 14.48 2.66
C TYR A 342 15.93 15.57 1.76
N ALA A 343 15.18 16.03 0.74
CA ALA A 343 15.64 17.08 -0.17
C ALA A 343 16.03 18.37 0.59
N LEU A 344 15.18 18.84 1.52
CA LEU A 344 15.51 19.95 2.41
C LEU A 344 16.75 19.64 3.27
N GLY A 345 16.83 18.41 3.79
CA GLY A 345 17.97 17.90 4.56
C GLY A 345 19.31 17.95 3.81
N VAL A 346 19.31 18.01 2.49
CA VAL A 346 20.52 18.14 1.63
C VAL A 346 20.58 19.47 0.85
N GLY A 347 19.89 20.49 1.37
CA GLY A 347 20.02 21.87 0.91
C GLY A 347 19.17 22.27 -0.29
N VAL A 348 18.18 21.47 -0.67
CA VAL A 348 17.18 21.94 -1.63
C VAL A 348 16.39 23.09 -0.99
N SER A 349 16.28 24.22 -1.70
CA SER A 349 15.58 25.41 -1.22
C SER A 349 14.62 25.92 -2.28
N THR A 350 13.52 26.53 -1.83
CA THR A 350 12.58 27.24 -2.70
C THR A 350 13.17 28.52 -3.29
N ALA A 351 14.36 28.94 -2.84
CA ALA A 351 15.10 30.05 -3.44
C ALA A 351 15.68 29.72 -4.82
N GLN A 352 15.69 28.45 -5.24
CA GLN A 352 16.18 28.01 -6.55
C GLN A 352 14.99 27.63 -7.44
N ASP A 353 14.85 28.27 -8.60
CA ASP A 353 13.66 28.16 -9.46
C ASP A 353 13.35 26.71 -9.90
N ASP A 354 14.38 25.91 -10.21
CA ASP A 354 14.23 24.52 -10.69
C ASP A 354 14.14 23.47 -9.55
N PHE A 355 13.97 23.90 -8.30
CA PHE A 355 14.00 23.00 -7.14
C PHE A 355 12.61 22.67 -6.58
N LEU A 356 11.58 23.35 -7.06
CA LEU A 356 10.20 23.09 -6.62
C LEU A 356 9.80 21.62 -6.88
N LYS A 357 10.30 21.00 -7.95
CA LYS A 357 10.09 19.58 -8.28
C LYS A 357 10.62 18.58 -7.24
N PHE A 358 11.45 19.00 -6.30
CA PHE A 358 11.90 18.14 -5.20
C PHE A 358 11.11 18.37 -3.90
N LEU A 359 10.32 19.45 -3.83
CA LEU A 359 9.67 19.92 -2.59
C LEU A 359 8.15 19.93 -2.66
N PHE A 360 7.57 19.99 -3.85
CA PHE A 360 6.12 20.12 -4.03
C PHE A 360 5.52 18.88 -4.69
N GLU A 361 4.81 18.10 -3.88
CA GLU A 361 4.21 16.82 -4.25
C GLU A 361 3.14 16.93 -5.35
N LEU A 362 2.53 18.11 -5.54
CA LEU A 362 1.58 18.34 -6.64
C LEU A 362 2.26 18.81 -7.93
N SER A 363 3.58 19.02 -7.93
CA SER A 363 4.30 19.33 -9.18
C SER A 363 4.21 18.15 -10.15
N GLY A 364 3.84 18.44 -11.39
CA GLY A 364 3.69 17.43 -12.45
C GLY A 364 4.99 16.69 -12.76
N ASP A 365 6.14 17.27 -12.43
CA ASP A 365 7.48 16.74 -12.60
C ASP A 365 8.16 16.35 -11.28
N PHE A 366 7.41 16.24 -10.16
CA PHE A 366 8.06 15.93 -8.89
C PHE A 366 8.86 14.63 -8.93
N THR A 367 10.09 14.72 -8.46
CA THR A 367 11.09 13.66 -8.54
C THR A 367 11.86 13.56 -7.23
N VAL A 368 12.33 12.35 -6.93
CA VAL A 368 13.10 12.07 -5.73
C VAL A 368 14.60 12.20 -6.04
N LEU A 369 15.37 12.83 -5.14
CA LEU A 369 16.82 12.90 -5.28
C LEU A 369 17.43 11.49 -5.22
N PRO A 370 18.33 11.11 -6.14
CA PRO A 370 18.94 9.78 -6.19
C PRO A 370 19.58 9.34 -4.87
N THR A 371 20.21 10.29 -4.17
CA THR A 371 20.90 10.03 -2.91
C THR A 371 19.96 9.68 -1.77
N PHE A 372 18.64 9.85 -1.91
CA PHE A 372 17.65 9.33 -0.97
C PHE A 372 17.76 7.81 -0.80
N ALA A 373 18.21 7.08 -1.82
CA ALA A 373 18.35 5.62 -1.77
C ALA A 373 19.38 5.09 -0.75
N VAL A 374 20.17 5.96 -0.10
CA VAL A 374 20.97 5.55 1.07
C VAL A 374 20.08 5.33 2.31
N ILE A 375 18.97 6.06 2.43
CA ILE A 375 18.10 6.05 3.62
C ILE A 375 17.44 4.69 3.83
N PRO A 376 16.76 4.06 2.84
CA PRO A 376 16.13 2.75 3.03
C PRO A 376 17.12 1.63 3.37
N GLY A 377 18.39 1.79 2.97
CA GLY A 377 19.44 0.81 3.22
C GLY A 377 20.19 1.00 4.54
N PHE A 378 20.08 2.18 5.15
CA PHE A 378 20.87 2.55 6.33
C PHE A 378 20.49 1.72 7.57
N ASP A 379 19.20 1.58 7.85
CA ASP A 379 18.73 0.80 9.00
C ASP A 379 19.10 -0.68 8.93
N ALA A 380 19.29 -1.22 7.71
CA ALA A 380 19.67 -2.62 7.51
C ALA A 380 21.08 -2.95 8.01
N ILE A 381 21.91 -1.93 8.24
CA ILE A 381 23.30 -2.09 8.71
C ILE A 381 23.52 -1.56 10.13
N MET A 382 22.46 -1.13 10.83
CA MET A 382 22.56 -0.53 12.17
C MET A 382 22.96 -1.52 13.29
N SER A 383 23.00 -2.83 13.01
CA SER A 383 23.49 -3.87 13.95
C SER A 383 25.03 -4.08 13.87
N VAL A 384 25.76 -3.00 13.59
CA VAL A 384 27.22 -2.97 13.48
C VAL A 384 27.93 -3.42 14.76
N ASP A 385 27.29 -3.31 15.93
CA ASP A 385 27.81 -3.73 17.24
C ASP A 385 27.80 -5.25 17.44
N LYS A 386 27.07 -6.00 16.61
CA LYS A 386 26.85 -7.44 16.76
C LYS A 386 27.73 -8.31 15.85
N VAL A 387 28.75 -7.74 15.22
CA VAL A 387 29.61 -8.47 14.26
C VAL A 387 30.41 -9.55 14.99
N PRO A 388 30.16 -10.85 14.71
CA PRO A 388 30.89 -11.94 15.36
C PRO A 388 32.40 -11.84 15.08
N GLY A 389 33.22 -12.19 16.07
CA GLY A 389 34.67 -12.11 15.98
C GLY A 389 35.26 -10.73 16.32
N PHE A 390 34.43 -9.70 16.51
CA PHE A 390 34.89 -8.35 16.84
C PHE A 390 34.10 -7.75 18.01
N GLN A 391 34.80 -7.13 18.96
CA GLN A 391 34.17 -6.33 20.02
C GLN A 391 34.14 -4.86 19.59
N ILE A 392 32.96 -4.38 19.19
CA ILE A 392 32.80 -3.06 18.59
C ILE A 392 32.22 -2.09 19.62
N ASP A 393 32.93 -1.00 19.89
CA ASP A 393 32.46 0.14 20.67
C ASP A 393 31.68 1.09 19.73
N PRO A 394 30.37 1.30 19.94
CA PRO A 394 29.55 2.17 19.09
C PRO A 394 30.06 3.61 18.98
N THR A 395 30.80 4.10 19.99
CA THR A 395 31.37 5.47 19.98
C THR A 395 32.58 5.62 19.06
N LYS A 396 33.14 4.51 18.57
CA LYS A 396 34.34 4.46 17.72
C LYS A 396 34.04 4.10 16.26
N ILE A 397 32.77 4.09 15.87
CA ILE A 397 32.33 3.79 14.52
C ILE A 397 32.32 5.09 13.71
N LEU A 398 33.12 5.12 12.65
CA LEU A 398 33.14 6.21 11.68
C LEU A 398 32.63 5.71 10.34
N HIS A 399 31.71 6.43 9.71
CA HIS A 399 31.33 6.15 8.34
C HIS A 399 32.43 6.70 7.40
N GLY A 400 33.20 5.80 6.79
CA GLY A 400 34.42 6.16 6.05
C GLY A 400 34.17 6.39 4.56
N GLU A 401 33.39 5.53 3.92
CA GLU A 401 33.11 5.61 2.48
C GLU A 401 31.67 5.20 2.18
N GLN A 402 31.11 5.77 1.10
CA GLN A 402 29.79 5.41 0.58
C GLN A 402 29.88 5.15 -0.92
N TYR A 403 29.30 4.04 -1.37
CA TYR A 403 28.91 3.82 -2.76
C TYR A 403 27.40 3.64 -2.87
N LEU A 404 26.79 4.27 -3.86
CA LEU A 404 25.39 4.09 -4.21
C LEU A 404 25.29 3.93 -5.73
N GLU A 405 24.51 2.95 -6.18
CA GLU A 405 24.13 2.76 -7.58
C GLU A 405 22.62 2.58 -7.69
N LEU A 406 22.02 3.27 -8.66
CA LEU A 406 20.62 3.13 -9.01
C LEU A 406 20.46 2.32 -10.29
N PHE A 407 19.50 1.42 -10.27
CA PHE A 407 19.09 0.65 -11.45
C PHE A 407 17.85 1.25 -12.11
N LYS A 408 17.06 2.01 -11.35
CA LYS A 408 15.90 2.78 -11.80
C LYS A 408 15.80 4.07 -10.97
N PRO A 409 15.16 5.13 -11.50
CA PRO A 409 14.75 6.27 -10.68
C PRO A 409 13.90 5.82 -9.49
N ILE A 410 14.05 6.51 -8.36
CA ILE A 410 13.26 6.22 -7.16
C ILE A 410 11.82 6.69 -7.40
N SER A 411 10.85 5.83 -7.12
CA SER A 411 9.43 6.18 -7.19
C SER A 411 9.10 7.35 -6.26
N ARG A 412 7.98 8.03 -6.51
CA ARG A 412 7.54 9.18 -5.69
C ARG A 412 7.12 8.77 -4.28
N SER A 413 6.58 7.56 -4.16
CA SER A 413 6.23 6.91 -2.90
C SER A 413 6.31 5.39 -3.08
N GLY A 414 6.29 4.65 -1.98
CA GLY A 414 6.19 3.19 -2.01
C GLY A 414 6.83 2.50 -0.82
N THR A 415 6.83 1.18 -0.88
CA THR A 415 7.51 0.31 0.09
C THR A 415 8.75 -0.29 -0.55
N LEU A 416 9.89 -0.21 0.14
CA LEU A 416 11.15 -0.83 -0.24
C LEU A 416 11.54 -1.90 0.78
N VAL A 417 12.25 -2.94 0.33
CA VAL A 417 12.84 -3.97 1.18
C VAL A 417 14.34 -4.01 0.93
N SER A 418 15.12 -3.75 1.97
CA SER A 418 16.58 -3.76 1.94
C SER A 418 17.13 -5.04 2.56
N LYS A 419 18.04 -5.71 1.84
CA LYS A 419 18.74 -6.92 2.27
C LYS A 419 20.23 -6.61 2.38
N ALA A 420 20.81 -6.82 3.56
CA ALA A 420 22.19 -6.44 3.85
C ALA A 420 23.07 -7.64 4.19
N TRP A 421 24.36 -7.58 3.87
CA TRP A 421 25.37 -8.55 4.29
C TRP A 421 26.75 -7.92 4.39
N ILE A 422 27.64 -8.53 5.18
CA ILE A 422 29.06 -8.13 5.25
C ILE A 422 29.78 -8.73 4.04
N ALA A 423 30.27 -7.87 3.15
CA ALA A 423 31.05 -8.26 1.99
C ALA A 423 32.50 -8.61 2.39
N ASP A 424 33.10 -7.82 3.29
CA ASP A 424 34.45 -8.07 3.79
C ASP A 424 34.78 -7.29 5.08
N VAL A 425 35.83 -7.73 5.78
CA VAL A 425 36.43 -7.01 6.92
C VAL A 425 37.94 -6.89 6.69
N LEU A 426 38.46 -5.67 6.73
CA LEU A 426 39.86 -5.36 6.40
C LEU A 426 40.63 -4.86 7.61
N ASP A 427 41.87 -5.32 7.75
CA ASP A 427 42.77 -4.90 8.81
C ASP A 427 43.54 -3.65 8.39
N LYS A 428 43.38 -2.56 9.15
CA LYS A 428 44.10 -1.30 8.96
C LYS A 428 45.05 -1.00 10.11
N LYS A 429 45.43 -2.02 10.90
CA LYS A 429 46.30 -1.97 12.08
C LYS A 429 45.69 -1.18 13.24
N SER A 430 45.44 0.12 13.06
CA SER A 430 44.83 0.98 14.08
C SER A 430 43.30 0.79 14.21
N GLY A 431 42.70 -0.01 13.35
CA GLY A 431 41.27 -0.30 13.32
C GLY A 431 40.93 -1.32 12.23
N ALA A 432 39.64 -1.61 12.09
CA ALA A 432 39.11 -2.46 11.01
C ALA A 432 38.18 -1.65 10.09
N VAL A 433 38.14 -2.02 8.82
CA VAL A 433 37.12 -1.55 7.87
C VAL A 433 36.12 -2.65 7.63
N ILE A 434 34.83 -2.38 7.79
CA ILE A 434 33.76 -3.33 7.49
C ILE A 434 33.00 -2.84 6.26
N LEU A 435 32.86 -3.70 5.26
CA LEU A 435 32.12 -3.44 4.02
C LEU A 435 30.74 -4.08 4.13
N TYR A 436 29.69 -3.26 4.16
CA TYR A 436 28.31 -3.73 4.11
C TYR A 436 27.74 -3.51 2.72
N ASN A 437 27.34 -4.58 2.05
CA ASN A 437 26.55 -4.49 0.83
C ASN A 437 25.07 -4.51 1.19
N VAL A 438 24.28 -3.68 0.52
CA VAL A 438 22.82 -3.62 0.69
C VAL A 438 22.15 -3.56 -0.67
N GLU A 439 21.25 -4.50 -0.93
CA GLU A 439 20.37 -4.48 -2.09
C GLU A 439 18.96 -4.08 -1.67
N THR A 440 18.38 -3.12 -2.39
CA THR A 440 17.03 -2.62 -2.11
C THR A 440 16.09 -2.95 -3.26
N PHE A 441 14.92 -3.51 -2.93
CA PHE A 441 13.90 -3.99 -3.86
C PHE A 441 12.57 -3.27 -3.64
N ASN A 442 11.75 -3.13 -4.68
CA ASN A 442 10.37 -2.64 -4.57
C ASN A 442 9.37 -3.79 -4.26
N GLU A 443 8.09 -3.46 -4.10
CA GLU A 443 7.01 -4.43 -3.81
C GLU A 443 6.83 -5.50 -4.91
N ASN A 444 7.29 -5.23 -6.12
CA ASN A 444 7.29 -6.18 -7.24
C ASN A 444 8.57 -7.03 -7.30
N ASN A 445 9.41 -6.98 -6.27
CA ASN A 445 10.69 -7.67 -6.16
C ASN A 445 11.71 -7.26 -7.24
N GLU A 446 11.60 -6.04 -7.79
CA GLU A 446 12.58 -5.48 -8.72
C GLU A 446 13.68 -4.74 -7.95
N LYS A 447 14.94 -4.92 -8.35
CA LYS A 447 16.08 -4.24 -7.75
C LYS A 447 16.07 -2.75 -8.11
N VAL A 448 16.06 -1.90 -7.08
CA VAL A 448 16.03 -0.43 -7.20
C VAL A 448 17.42 0.16 -7.02
N ALA A 449 18.12 -0.24 -5.96
CA ALA A 449 19.41 0.32 -5.58
C ALA A 449 20.38 -0.75 -5.06
N PHE A 450 21.67 -0.45 -5.18
CA PHE A 450 22.74 -1.13 -4.46
C PHE A 450 23.54 -0.08 -3.70
N ASN A 451 23.73 -0.31 -2.40
CA ASN A 451 24.60 0.49 -1.55
C ASN A 451 25.78 -0.36 -1.07
N GLN A 452 26.97 0.24 -0.99
CA GLN A 452 28.06 -0.30 -0.19
C GLN A 452 28.48 0.74 0.85
N PHE A 453 28.14 0.46 2.10
CA PHE A 453 28.55 1.27 3.25
C PHE A 453 29.89 0.76 3.76
N THR A 454 30.84 1.66 3.94
CA THR A 454 32.15 1.34 4.52
C THR A 454 32.24 2.01 5.89
N THR A 455 32.36 1.21 6.94
CA THR A 455 32.58 1.70 8.30
C THR A 455 34.01 1.44 8.72
N PHE A 456 34.63 2.41 9.38
CA PHE A 456 35.92 2.26 10.03
C PHE A 456 35.70 2.22 11.54
N VAL A 457 36.15 1.14 12.18
CA VAL A 457 36.03 0.97 13.62
C VAL A 457 37.42 1.08 14.25
N VAL A 458 37.61 2.10 15.08
CA VAL A 458 38.90 2.40 15.70
C VAL A 458 39.22 1.37 16.80
N GLY A 459 40.45 0.87 16.82
CA GLY A 459 40.99 0.05 17.91
C GLY A 459 40.78 -1.46 17.78
N ILE A 460 40.10 -1.93 16.74
CA ILE A 460 39.85 -3.37 16.50
C ILE A 460 40.68 -3.96 15.35
N GLY A 461 41.81 -3.33 15.00
CA GLY A 461 42.76 -3.83 14.00
C GLY A 461 43.78 -4.82 14.58
N ASN A 462 44.81 -5.15 13.78
CA ASN A 462 45.87 -6.14 14.09
C ASN A 462 45.37 -7.59 14.29
N PHE A 463 44.29 -7.96 13.61
CA PHE A 463 43.77 -9.34 13.60
C PHE A 463 44.38 -10.18 12.46
N GLY A 464 45.34 -9.64 11.70
CA GLY A 464 46.07 -10.38 10.66
C GLY A 464 45.31 -10.49 9.34
N GLY A 465 44.23 -9.71 9.17
CA GLY A 465 43.43 -9.69 7.95
C GLY A 465 44.09 -8.96 6.78
N ARG A 466 43.48 -9.08 5.60
CA ARG A 466 43.91 -8.35 4.40
C ARG A 466 43.64 -6.85 4.56
N SER A 467 44.50 -6.01 3.99
CA SER A 467 44.35 -4.55 4.02
C SER A 467 43.52 -3.99 2.85
N THR A 468 43.18 -4.81 1.85
CA THR A 468 42.42 -4.45 0.64
C THR A 468 41.44 -5.56 0.27
N SER A 469 40.35 -5.20 -0.41
CA SER A 469 39.34 -6.15 -0.89
C SER A 469 39.03 -5.95 -2.38
N SER A 470 38.78 -7.03 -3.11
CA SER A 470 38.19 -6.97 -4.45
C SER A 470 36.70 -6.58 -4.42
N GLU A 471 36.03 -6.76 -3.28
CA GLU A 471 34.63 -6.39 -3.09
C GLU A 471 34.45 -4.87 -2.92
N ALA A 472 35.52 -4.16 -2.51
CA ALA A 472 35.47 -2.73 -2.26
C ALA A 472 35.32 -1.94 -3.57
N LYS A 473 34.31 -1.08 -3.65
CA LYS A 473 34.15 -0.16 -4.79
C LYS A 473 35.29 0.87 -4.77
N PRO A 474 36.07 0.99 -5.86
CA PRO A 474 37.31 1.78 -5.85
C PRO A 474 37.03 3.27 -5.76
N LEU A 475 37.89 3.98 -5.05
CA LEU A 475 37.98 5.43 -5.12
C LEU A 475 38.80 5.85 -6.33
N VAL A 476 38.59 7.09 -6.77
CA VAL A 476 39.33 7.65 -7.90
C VAL A 476 39.80 9.05 -7.54
N ASP A 477 41.11 9.28 -7.69
CA ASP A 477 41.68 10.61 -7.46
C ASP A 477 41.12 11.62 -8.47
N VAL A 478 41.07 12.89 -8.06
CA VAL A 478 40.68 13.97 -8.96
C VAL A 478 41.75 14.20 -10.03
N PRO A 479 41.37 14.61 -11.26
CA PRO A 479 42.33 14.94 -12.31
C PRO A 479 43.31 16.04 -11.87
N LYS A 480 44.59 15.89 -12.25
CA LYS A 480 45.66 16.86 -11.94
C LYS A 480 45.62 18.10 -12.86
N ARG A 481 44.47 18.77 -12.90
CA ARG A 481 44.20 20.01 -13.66
C ARG A 481 43.18 20.87 -12.93
N ALA A 482 42.94 22.09 -13.39
CA ALA A 482 41.89 22.95 -12.82
C ALA A 482 40.49 22.30 -12.97
N PRO A 483 39.57 22.50 -12.00
CA PRO A 483 38.20 22.01 -12.09
C PRO A 483 37.44 22.68 -13.23
N ASP A 484 36.56 21.92 -13.88
CA ASP A 484 35.68 22.41 -14.94
C ASP A 484 34.54 23.26 -14.37
N ALA A 485 34.13 22.97 -13.14
CA ALA A 485 33.12 23.74 -12.42
C ALA A 485 33.36 23.72 -10.91
N VAL A 486 32.96 24.81 -10.26
CA VAL A 486 32.99 24.95 -8.79
C VAL A 486 31.65 25.48 -8.33
N LYS A 487 31.03 24.82 -7.36
CA LYS A 487 29.80 25.27 -6.69
C LYS A 487 30.08 25.48 -5.21
N GLN A 488 29.51 26.53 -4.65
CA GLN A 488 29.63 26.87 -3.24
C GLN A 488 28.25 27.04 -2.65
N GLU A 489 28.01 26.40 -1.51
CA GLU A 489 26.74 26.52 -0.81
C GLU A 489 26.95 26.45 0.70
N LYS A 490 26.32 27.39 1.41
CA LYS A 490 26.36 27.46 2.87
C LYS A 490 25.28 26.58 3.47
N THR A 491 25.67 25.66 4.34
CA THR A 491 24.72 24.85 5.10
C THR A 491 24.01 25.69 6.15
N SER A 492 22.79 25.31 6.54
CA SER A 492 22.14 25.89 7.72
C SER A 492 22.86 25.48 9.02
N ILE A 493 22.77 26.30 10.06
CA ILE A 493 23.19 25.90 11.42
C ILE A 493 22.36 24.71 11.93
N ASP A 494 21.13 24.54 11.44
CA ASP A 494 20.23 23.45 11.79
C ASP A 494 20.31 22.26 10.82
N GLN A 495 21.27 22.25 9.89
CA GLN A 495 21.29 21.28 8.79
C GLN A 495 21.36 19.83 9.27
N ALA A 496 22.16 19.55 10.30
CA ALA A 496 22.26 18.22 10.89
C ALA A 496 20.97 17.81 11.62
N ALA A 497 20.32 18.77 12.29
CA ALA A 497 19.05 18.55 12.98
C ALA A 497 17.90 18.25 12.01
N LEU A 498 17.93 18.81 10.80
CA LEU A 498 16.98 18.51 9.74
C LEU A 498 17.31 17.17 9.06
N TYR A 499 18.55 16.96 8.62
CA TYR A 499 18.94 15.76 7.89
C TYR A 499 18.70 14.46 8.67
N ARG A 500 18.97 14.46 9.98
CA ARG A 500 18.73 13.28 10.83
C ARG A 500 17.29 12.79 10.83
N LEU A 501 16.32 13.66 10.51
CA LEU A 501 14.91 13.27 10.48
C LEU A 501 14.61 12.28 9.35
N SER A 502 15.46 12.24 8.32
CA SER A 502 15.33 11.32 7.18
C SER A 502 15.77 9.89 7.52
N GLY A 503 16.64 9.64 8.50
CA GLY A 503 17.02 8.27 8.86
C GLY A 503 18.13 8.14 9.91
N ASP A 504 19.24 8.87 9.76
CA ASP A 504 20.38 8.73 10.69
C ASP A 504 20.17 9.53 11.98
N ARG A 505 19.69 8.84 13.01
CA ARG A 505 19.37 9.41 14.33
C ARG A 505 20.54 9.47 15.31
N ASN A 506 21.77 9.14 14.89
CA ASN A 506 22.94 9.10 15.77
C ASN A 506 23.11 10.41 16.59
N PRO A 507 23.18 10.34 17.94
CA PRO A 507 23.30 11.52 18.79
C PRO A 507 24.54 12.38 18.51
N LEU A 508 25.60 11.83 17.92
CA LEU A 508 26.82 12.54 17.49
C LEU A 508 26.53 13.83 16.69
N HIS A 509 25.41 13.86 15.98
CA HIS A 509 25.04 14.95 15.08
C HIS A 509 24.13 16.01 15.71
N ILE A 510 23.76 15.88 16.99
CA ILE A 510 22.86 16.84 17.65
C ILE A 510 23.18 17.09 19.14
N ASP A 511 23.68 16.09 19.86
CA ASP A 511 23.98 16.19 21.30
C ASP A 511 25.47 16.52 21.53
N PRO A 512 25.78 17.70 22.11
CA PRO A 512 27.16 18.08 22.42
C PRO A 512 27.89 17.11 23.36
N SER A 513 27.18 16.51 24.34
CA SER A 513 27.78 15.59 25.31
C SER A 513 28.24 14.31 24.61
N PHE A 514 27.40 13.78 23.73
CA PHE A 514 27.71 12.60 22.94
C PHE A 514 28.79 12.88 21.88
N ALA A 515 28.75 14.06 21.25
CA ALA A 515 29.78 14.47 20.30
C ALA A 515 31.17 14.56 20.96
N ALA A 516 31.23 15.06 22.20
CA ALA A 516 32.46 15.10 22.99
C ALA A 516 33.02 13.71 23.29
N MET A 517 32.17 12.73 23.58
CA MET A 517 32.59 11.32 23.76
C MET A 517 33.23 10.74 22.48
N GLY A 518 32.72 11.13 21.31
CA GLY A 518 33.29 10.77 20.01
C GLY A 518 34.54 11.58 19.61
N GLY A 519 35.04 12.47 20.47
CA GLY A 519 36.23 13.29 20.23
C GLY A 519 35.99 14.58 19.44
N PHE A 520 34.72 15.01 19.27
CA PHE A 520 34.37 16.25 18.59
C PHE A 520 34.01 17.36 19.57
N LYS A 521 34.47 18.58 19.33
CA LYS A 521 34.17 19.73 20.20
C LYS A 521 32.70 20.15 20.16
N THR A 522 32.03 19.92 19.04
CA THR A 522 30.63 20.25 18.79
C THR A 522 30.03 19.18 17.88
N PRO A 523 28.69 19.03 17.85
CA PRO A 523 28.04 18.17 16.86
C PRO A 523 28.47 18.49 15.44
N ILE A 524 28.74 17.45 14.65
CA ILE A 524 29.19 17.56 13.27
C ILE A 524 28.04 17.26 12.31
N LEU A 525 28.11 17.78 11.09
CA LEU A 525 27.19 17.43 10.01
C LEU A 525 27.45 15.99 9.56
N HIS A 526 26.38 15.26 9.21
CA HIS A 526 26.50 13.92 8.65
C HIS A 526 27.33 13.94 7.38
N GLY A 527 28.24 12.97 7.22
CA GLY A 527 28.96 12.78 5.96
C GLY A 527 27.99 12.59 4.78
N LEU A 528 26.94 11.79 4.98
CA LEU A 528 25.88 11.57 3.99
C LEU A 528 25.06 12.84 3.66
N CYS A 529 25.00 13.83 4.56
CA CYS A 529 24.41 15.14 4.25
C CYS A 529 25.32 15.93 3.29
N SER A 530 26.63 16.03 3.60
CA SER A 530 27.60 16.69 2.71
C SER A 530 27.71 16.00 1.34
N PHE A 531 27.55 14.68 1.32
CA PHE A 531 27.40 13.86 0.12
C PHE A 531 26.19 14.27 -0.72
N GLY A 532 25.01 14.44 -0.10
CA GLY A 532 23.81 14.89 -0.79
C GLY A 532 23.97 16.27 -1.43
N TYR A 533 24.59 17.22 -0.72
CA TYR A 533 24.96 18.52 -1.27
C TYR A 533 25.88 18.40 -2.49
N ALA A 534 26.96 17.61 -2.37
CA ALA A 534 27.94 17.46 -3.44
C ALA A 534 27.33 16.80 -4.69
N VAL A 535 26.50 15.77 -4.53
CA VAL A 535 25.79 15.14 -5.67
C VAL A 535 24.81 16.14 -6.29
N ARG A 536 24.09 16.94 -5.52
CA ARG A 536 23.22 17.98 -6.07
C ARG A 536 24.00 19.04 -6.86
N HIS A 537 25.19 19.44 -6.39
CA HIS A 537 26.08 20.31 -7.16
C HIS A 537 26.46 19.69 -8.52
N VAL A 538 26.78 18.39 -8.54
CA VAL A 538 27.07 17.67 -9.79
C VAL A 538 25.84 17.62 -10.70
N MET A 539 24.69 17.19 -10.18
CA MET A 539 23.47 17.01 -10.98
C MET A 539 22.95 18.33 -11.54
N SER A 540 22.98 19.41 -10.76
CA SER A 540 22.58 20.74 -11.24
C SER A 540 23.55 21.28 -12.30
N THR A 541 24.84 20.95 -12.21
CA THR A 541 25.86 21.49 -13.14
C THR A 541 25.96 20.69 -14.43
N PHE A 542 25.91 19.36 -14.36
CA PHE A 542 26.22 18.48 -15.50
C PHE A 542 25.02 17.67 -16.02
N ALA A 543 23.90 17.66 -15.30
CA ALA A 543 22.70 16.92 -15.67
C ALA A 543 21.44 17.80 -15.71
N ASN A 544 21.54 19.13 -15.56
CA ASN A 544 20.40 20.05 -15.52
C ASN A 544 19.28 19.58 -14.56
N ASN A 545 19.68 19.01 -13.42
CA ASN A 545 18.78 18.38 -12.45
C ASN A 545 17.84 17.30 -13.02
N ASP A 546 18.21 16.64 -14.12
CA ASP A 546 17.56 15.42 -14.58
C ASP A 546 18.09 14.22 -13.77
N MET A 547 17.28 13.76 -12.82
CA MET A 547 17.64 12.64 -11.95
C MET A 547 17.67 11.30 -12.67
N SER A 548 17.08 11.19 -13.87
CA SER A 548 17.13 9.96 -14.68
C SER A 548 18.54 9.67 -15.21
N LEU A 549 19.38 10.71 -15.31
CA LEU A 549 20.77 10.59 -15.72
C LEU A 549 21.69 10.07 -14.62
N PHE A 550 21.26 10.03 -13.36
CA PHE A 550 22.11 9.49 -12.30
C PHE A 550 22.28 7.97 -12.45
N LYS A 551 23.53 7.49 -12.43
CA LYS A 551 23.86 6.05 -12.40
C LYS A 551 24.38 5.63 -11.03
N ALA A 552 25.50 6.22 -10.61
CA ALA A 552 26.18 5.82 -9.39
C ALA A 552 27.00 6.97 -8.80
N VAL A 553 27.40 6.81 -7.55
CA VAL A 553 28.29 7.73 -6.84
C VAL A 553 29.18 6.96 -5.87
N LYS A 554 30.44 7.37 -5.76
CA LYS A 554 31.38 6.92 -4.74
C LYS A 554 31.99 8.12 -4.03
N VAL A 555 32.14 8.04 -2.71
CA VAL A 555 32.84 9.05 -1.90
C VAL A 555 33.67 8.42 -0.78
N ARG A 556 34.73 9.11 -0.36
CA ARG A 556 35.37 8.93 0.96
C ARG A 556 35.18 10.18 1.80
N PHE A 557 34.70 10.00 3.04
CA PHE A 557 34.61 11.05 4.05
C PHE A 557 35.97 11.17 4.75
N ALA A 558 36.62 12.33 4.63
CA ALA A 558 37.99 12.54 5.09
C ALA A 558 38.08 13.41 6.36
N LYS A 559 37.22 14.42 6.48
CA LYS A 559 37.23 15.38 7.59
C LYS A 559 35.81 15.85 7.94
N PRO A 560 35.54 16.19 9.21
CA PRO A 560 34.22 16.64 9.64
C PRO A 560 33.86 18.01 9.05
N VAL A 561 32.56 18.23 8.87
CA VAL A 561 31.95 19.53 8.53
C VAL A 561 31.10 19.96 9.71
N LEU A 562 31.11 21.23 10.07
CA LEU A 562 30.21 21.78 11.08
C LEU A 562 28.96 22.38 10.40
N PRO A 563 27.74 22.17 10.94
CA PRO A 563 26.56 22.89 10.46
C PRO A 563 26.79 24.41 10.46
N GLY A 564 26.35 25.10 9.41
CA GLY A 564 26.58 26.53 9.20
C GLY A 564 27.82 26.85 8.35
N GLN A 565 28.70 25.86 8.08
CA GLN A 565 29.87 26.05 7.22
C GLN A 565 29.51 25.96 5.74
N THR A 566 30.42 26.48 4.90
CA THR A 566 30.27 26.57 3.45
C THR A 566 30.98 25.43 2.76
N LEU A 567 30.22 24.62 2.02
CA LEU A 567 30.73 23.55 1.19
C LEU A 567 31.13 24.10 -0.18
N VAL A 568 32.33 23.78 -0.63
CA VAL A 568 32.85 24.11 -1.96
C VAL A 568 33.13 22.80 -2.70
N THR A 569 32.31 22.49 -3.69
CA THR A 569 32.45 21.28 -4.52
C THR A 569 33.15 21.65 -5.82
N GLU A 570 34.33 21.08 -6.02
CA GLU A 570 35.13 21.20 -7.23
C GLU A 570 34.89 19.95 -8.09
N MET A 571 34.64 20.14 -9.39
CA MET A 571 34.16 19.08 -10.28
C MET A 571 34.94 19.06 -11.60
N TRP A 572 35.25 17.85 -12.07
CA TRP A 572 35.94 17.59 -13.33
C TRP A 572 35.17 16.56 -14.15
N LYS A 573 34.87 16.88 -15.41
CA LYS A 573 34.15 16.00 -16.32
C LYS A 573 35.12 15.20 -17.18
N GLU A 574 34.97 13.88 -17.17
CA GLU A 574 35.66 12.93 -18.06
C GLU A 574 34.64 11.94 -18.65
N GLY A 575 34.18 12.22 -19.87
CA GLY A 575 33.09 11.47 -20.49
C GLY A 575 31.79 11.59 -19.67
N ASN A 576 31.26 10.44 -19.25
CA ASN A 576 30.06 10.33 -18.41
C ASN A 576 30.36 10.33 -16.90
N ARG A 577 31.64 10.37 -16.51
CA ARG A 577 32.05 10.43 -15.11
C ARG A 577 32.39 11.86 -14.72
N ILE A 578 31.81 12.31 -13.62
CA ILE A 578 32.15 13.58 -12.98
C ILE A 578 32.94 13.28 -11.71
N HIS A 579 34.25 13.50 -11.76
CA HIS A 579 35.10 13.45 -10.58
C HIS A 579 34.81 14.68 -9.73
N PHE A 580 34.82 14.54 -8.41
CA PHE A 580 34.65 15.70 -7.54
C PHE A 580 35.39 15.56 -6.23
N GLN A 581 35.63 16.69 -5.59
CA GLN A 581 36.00 16.77 -4.18
C GLN A 581 35.21 17.90 -3.53
N THR A 582 35.04 17.85 -2.21
CA THR A 582 34.38 18.93 -1.46
C THR A 582 35.27 19.39 -0.33
N LYS A 583 35.44 20.70 -0.21
CA LYS A 583 36.18 21.35 0.87
C LYS A 583 35.29 22.31 1.65
N VAL A 584 35.69 22.60 2.88
CA VAL A 584 35.06 23.61 3.74
C VAL A 584 35.75 24.95 3.49
N ALA A 585 35.00 25.97 3.06
CA ALA A 585 35.57 27.26 2.66
C ALA A 585 36.34 27.94 3.81
N GLU A 586 35.82 27.83 5.03
CA GLU A 586 36.30 28.55 6.21
C GLU A 586 37.68 28.06 6.70
N ASN A 587 38.06 26.82 6.39
CA ASN A 587 39.31 26.23 6.89
C ASN A 587 40.14 25.50 5.81
N GLY A 588 39.65 25.42 4.57
CA GLY A 588 40.31 24.75 3.45
C GLY A 588 40.37 23.21 3.56
N ASN A 589 39.77 22.61 4.59
CA ASN A 589 39.80 21.17 4.77
C ASN A 589 38.96 20.47 3.71
N ILE A 590 39.57 19.48 3.03
CA ILE A 590 38.84 18.60 2.11
C ILE A 590 38.07 17.57 2.95
N CYS A 591 36.74 17.63 2.91
CA CYS A 591 35.84 16.75 3.65
C CYS A 591 35.37 15.54 2.82
N ILE A 592 35.31 15.66 1.49
CA ILE A 592 35.02 14.56 0.56
C ILE A 592 36.17 14.40 -0.43
N THR A 593 36.71 13.19 -0.54
CA THR A 593 37.84 12.82 -1.40
C THR A 593 37.57 11.56 -2.22
N GLY A 594 38.39 11.30 -3.24
CA GLY A 594 38.37 10.06 -4.01
C GLY A 594 37.05 9.80 -4.73
N ALA A 595 36.31 10.87 -5.05
CA ALA A 595 34.89 10.80 -5.33
C ALA A 595 34.54 11.01 -6.81
N TYR A 596 33.45 10.37 -7.23
CA TYR A 596 32.88 10.55 -8.55
C TYR A 596 31.37 10.30 -8.56
N VAL A 597 30.69 10.90 -9.53
CA VAL A 597 29.34 10.53 -9.96
C VAL A 597 29.44 9.99 -11.39
N ASP A 598 28.85 8.82 -11.64
CA ASP A 598 28.62 8.31 -12.98
C ASP A 598 27.23 8.72 -13.45
N LEU A 599 27.16 9.19 -14.70
CA LEU A 599 25.92 9.52 -15.38
C LEU A 599 25.60 8.49 -16.47
N ASN A 600 24.31 8.23 -16.69
CA ASN A 600 23.82 7.51 -17.87
C ASN A 600 24.06 8.35 -19.12
N ALA A 601 24.24 7.69 -20.27
CA ALA A 601 24.24 8.39 -21.55
C ALA A 601 22.85 9.02 -21.79
N ALA A 602 22.82 10.28 -22.25
CA ALA A 602 21.56 10.91 -22.64
C ALA A 602 20.98 10.19 -23.86
N THR A 603 19.84 9.52 -23.69
CA THR A 603 19.04 8.97 -24.80
C THR A 603 18.17 10.07 -25.41
N GLU A 604 17.73 9.94 -26.68
CA GLU A 604 16.84 10.93 -27.30
C GLU A 604 15.50 11.10 -26.56
N GLU A 605 15.10 10.11 -25.77
CA GLU A 605 13.93 10.16 -24.86
C GLU A 605 14.13 11.05 -23.63
N ASN A 606 15.38 11.36 -23.25
CA ASN A 606 15.76 12.16 -22.08
C ASN A 606 16.05 13.63 -22.40
N LYS A 607 15.64 14.14 -23.56
CA LYS A 607 15.56 15.61 -23.71
C LYS A 607 14.46 16.09 -22.77
N PRO A 608 14.74 17.03 -21.84
CA PRO A 608 13.70 17.58 -21.00
C PRO A 608 12.60 18.11 -21.92
N LYS A 609 11.37 17.58 -21.77
CA LYS A 609 10.19 18.31 -22.25
C LYS A 609 10.28 19.67 -21.57
N GLN A 610 10.42 20.70 -22.38
CA GLN A 610 10.48 22.08 -21.93
C GLN A 610 9.20 22.35 -21.12
N VAL A 611 9.30 22.27 -19.79
CA VAL A 611 8.20 22.63 -18.91
C VAL A 611 8.03 24.12 -19.11
N SER A 612 6.86 24.53 -19.59
CA SER A 612 6.66 25.94 -19.97
C SER A 612 6.74 26.84 -18.73
N ASP A 613 7.57 27.89 -18.79
CA ASP A 613 7.68 28.99 -17.78
C ASP A 613 6.42 29.88 -17.76
N LEU A 614 5.25 29.30 -18.00
CA LEU A 614 3.97 29.97 -18.06
C LEU A 614 3.25 29.84 -16.71
N GLN A 615 2.78 30.96 -16.19
CA GLN A 615 2.01 31.02 -14.93
C GLN A 615 0.70 30.22 -15.04
N SER A 616 0.14 30.12 -16.23
CA SER A 616 -1.04 29.33 -16.55
C SER A 616 -0.83 27.82 -16.40
N THR A 617 0.39 27.30 -16.42
CA THR A 617 0.68 25.87 -16.22
C THR A 617 0.09 25.35 -14.91
N ALA A 618 0.28 26.09 -13.80
CA ALA A 618 -0.25 25.73 -12.49
C ALA A 618 -1.78 25.74 -12.46
N ILE A 619 -2.41 26.66 -13.19
CA ILE A 619 -3.88 26.75 -13.31
C ILE A 619 -4.41 25.48 -14.00
N PHE A 620 -3.77 25.02 -15.08
CA PHE A 620 -4.17 23.79 -15.77
C PHE A 620 -3.93 22.53 -14.95
N GLN A 621 -2.87 22.48 -14.14
CA GLN A 621 -2.65 21.39 -13.19
C GLN A 621 -3.75 21.35 -12.11
N GLN A 622 -4.17 22.50 -11.59
CA GLN A 622 -5.30 22.59 -10.67
C GLN A 622 -6.61 22.14 -11.34
N MET A 623 -6.86 22.55 -12.60
CA MET A 623 -7.98 22.03 -13.38
C MET A 623 -7.93 20.52 -13.54
N ALA A 624 -6.76 19.95 -13.82
CA ALA A 624 -6.58 18.50 -13.96
C ALA A 624 -7.02 17.76 -12.69
N SER A 625 -6.64 18.30 -11.52
CA SER A 625 -7.08 17.78 -10.22
C SER A 625 -8.60 17.88 -10.03
N GLN A 626 -9.21 19.04 -10.35
CA GLN A 626 -10.65 19.24 -10.23
C GLN A 626 -11.46 18.35 -11.17
N VAL A 627 -11.00 18.19 -12.42
CA VAL A 627 -11.62 17.31 -13.43
C VAL A 627 -11.57 15.85 -12.96
N LYS A 628 -10.41 15.40 -12.46
CA LYS A 628 -10.24 14.03 -11.97
C LYS A 628 -11.10 13.72 -10.74
N ASN A 629 -11.26 14.69 -9.84
CA ASN A 629 -11.93 14.50 -8.55
C ASN A 629 -13.45 14.76 -8.59
N ASN A 630 -13.99 15.34 -9.67
CA ASN A 630 -15.41 15.68 -9.79
C ASN A 630 -16.03 15.10 -11.06
N THR A 631 -16.19 13.78 -11.12
CA THR A 631 -16.78 13.08 -12.28
C THR A 631 -18.21 13.54 -12.61
N ASP A 632 -18.99 13.97 -11.61
CA ASP A 632 -20.31 14.57 -11.82
C ASP A 632 -20.23 15.90 -12.59
N LEU A 633 -19.20 16.71 -12.32
CA LEU A 633 -18.98 17.97 -13.02
C LEU A 633 -18.55 17.71 -14.47
N VAL A 634 -17.68 16.72 -14.69
CA VAL A 634 -17.28 16.26 -16.02
C VAL A 634 -18.51 15.87 -16.85
N ALA A 635 -19.38 15.03 -16.28
CA ALA A 635 -20.62 14.61 -16.95
C ALA A 635 -21.59 15.77 -17.21
N LYS A 636 -21.65 16.76 -16.30
CA LYS A 636 -22.51 17.96 -16.44
C LYS A 636 -22.02 18.92 -17.53
N ILE A 637 -20.70 19.08 -17.67
CA ILE A 637 -20.11 20.01 -18.65
C ILE A 637 -20.06 19.36 -20.04
N ASN A 638 -19.61 18.09 -20.14
CA ASN A 638 -19.61 17.25 -21.34
C ASN A 638 -19.12 17.96 -22.63
N ALA A 639 -17.93 18.58 -22.55
CA ALA A 639 -17.37 19.39 -23.63
C ALA A 639 -15.84 19.32 -23.69
N ILE A 640 -15.27 19.64 -24.85
CA ILE A 640 -13.83 19.78 -25.09
C ILE A 640 -13.49 21.25 -25.24
N PHE A 641 -12.61 21.76 -24.38
CA PHE A 641 -12.11 23.12 -24.45
C PHE A 641 -10.65 23.11 -24.90
N GLN A 642 -10.33 23.91 -25.91
CA GLN A 642 -8.96 24.21 -26.30
C GLN A 642 -8.59 25.60 -25.79
N TRP A 643 -7.43 25.73 -25.17
CA TRP A 643 -6.89 26.98 -24.66
C TRP A 643 -5.60 27.31 -25.38
N ASN A 644 -5.59 28.40 -26.13
CA ASN A 644 -4.39 28.96 -26.74
C ASN A 644 -3.85 30.04 -25.80
N ILE A 645 -2.74 29.73 -25.13
CA ILE A 645 -2.07 30.66 -24.24
C ILE A 645 -1.04 31.46 -25.03
N THR A 646 -1.08 32.77 -24.89
CA THR A 646 -0.11 33.69 -25.51
C THR A 646 0.79 34.33 -24.47
N LYS A 647 2.03 34.67 -24.83
CA LYS A 647 2.97 35.44 -24.00
C LYS A 647 3.68 36.46 -24.88
N ASN A 648 3.73 37.72 -24.45
CA ASN A 648 4.28 38.83 -25.24
C ASN A 648 3.70 38.95 -26.66
N GLY A 649 2.42 38.61 -26.84
CA GLY A 649 1.73 38.71 -28.14
C GLY A 649 1.98 37.56 -29.13
N ALA A 650 2.76 36.53 -28.75
CA ALA A 650 2.98 35.32 -29.53
C ALA A 650 2.28 34.10 -28.87
N ASP A 651 1.93 33.09 -29.68
CA ASP A 651 1.41 31.82 -29.19
C ASP A 651 2.49 31.09 -28.38
N ALA A 652 2.21 30.79 -27.12
CA ALA A 652 3.15 30.16 -26.21
C ALA A 652 2.88 28.67 -26.08
N THR A 653 1.63 28.27 -25.81
CA THR A 653 1.24 26.85 -25.76
C THR A 653 -0.26 26.66 -26.02
N THR A 654 -0.66 25.41 -26.25
CA THR A 654 -2.07 24.99 -26.32
C THR A 654 -2.36 23.96 -25.23
N TRP A 655 -3.44 24.15 -24.48
CA TRP A 655 -3.96 23.20 -23.51
C TRP A 655 -5.34 22.68 -23.93
N VAL A 656 -5.64 21.46 -23.51
CA VAL A 656 -6.93 20.82 -23.75
C VAL A 656 -7.53 20.40 -22.43
N VAL A 657 -8.77 20.81 -22.18
CA VAL A 657 -9.63 20.31 -21.10
C VAL A 657 -10.73 19.49 -21.76
N ASP A 658 -10.55 18.17 -21.79
CA ASP A 658 -11.48 17.23 -22.42
C ASP A 658 -12.33 16.55 -21.35
N MET A 659 -13.60 16.96 -21.25
CA MET A 659 -14.59 16.39 -20.35
C MET A 659 -15.67 15.61 -21.10
N LYS A 660 -15.41 15.23 -22.36
CA LYS A 660 -16.38 14.61 -23.27
C LYS A 660 -15.92 13.24 -23.75
N SER A 661 -14.65 13.11 -24.13
CA SER A 661 -14.12 11.87 -24.72
C SER A 661 -13.81 10.81 -23.65
N SER A 662 -13.59 11.22 -22.40
CA SER A 662 -13.31 10.33 -21.26
C SER A 662 -14.35 10.50 -20.16
N LYS A 663 -14.81 9.39 -19.57
CA LYS A 663 -15.76 9.39 -18.44
C LYS A 663 -15.22 10.09 -17.19
N THR A 664 -13.91 10.14 -17.02
CA THR A 664 -13.25 10.82 -15.88
C THR A 664 -12.74 12.22 -16.24
N GLY A 665 -12.85 12.61 -17.52
CA GLY A 665 -12.21 13.80 -18.06
C GLY A 665 -10.68 13.72 -18.03
N GLN A 666 -10.04 14.61 -18.78
CA GLN A 666 -8.58 14.75 -18.83
C GLN A 666 -8.18 16.19 -19.17
N VAL A 667 -7.04 16.63 -18.64
CA VAL A 667 -6.42 17.92 -18.97
C VAL A 667 -4.99 17.65 -19.39
N PHE A 668 -4.58 18.15 -20.56
CA PHE A 668 -3.24 17.92 -21.10
C PHE A 668 -2.80 19.05 -22.02
N GLU A 669 -1.48 19.20 -22.16
CA GLU A 669 -0.87 20.13 -23.11
C GLU A 669 -0.79 19.49 -24.50
N GLY A 670 -1.14 20.25 -25.55
CA GLY A 670 -1.13 19.82 -26.93
C GLY A 670 -2.39 20.19 -27.69
N LYS A 671 -2.60 19.54 -28.84
CA LYS A 671 -3.81 19.73 -29.67
C LYS A 671 -4.89 18.73 -29.25
N PRO A 672 -6.17 19.11 -29.31
CA PRO A 672 -7.25 18.19 -28.95
C PRO A 672 -7.35 17.08 -30.02
N VAL A 673 -7.56 15.84 -29.57
CA VAL A 673 -7.72 14.67 -30.45
C VAL A 673 -9.01 14.79 -31.27
N ASN A 674 -10.07 15.26 -30.63
CA ASN A 674 -11.36 15.56 -31.23
C ASN A 674 -11.53 17.08 -31.37
N LYS A 675 -12.39 17.53 -32.29
CA LYS A 675 -12.66 18.96 -32.47
C LYS A 675 -13.14 19.60 -31.16
N ALA A 676 -12.49 20.69 -30.74
CA ALA A 676 -12.88 21.43 -29.55
C ALA A 676 -14.28 22.05 -29.74
N ASP A 677 -15.13 21.92 -28.71
CA ASP A 677 -16.45 22.53 -28.66
C ASP A 677 -16.34 24.05 -28.41
N CYS A 678 -15.30 24.48 -27.70
CA CYS A 678 -14.97 25.89 -27.49
C CYS A 678 -13.45 26.11 -27.50
N VAL A 679 -13.00 27.16 -28.20
CA VAL A 679 -11.60 27.57 -28.23
C VAL A 679 -11.47 28.91 -27.52
N ILE A 680 -10.52 28.98 -26.60
CA ILE A 680 -10.27 30.12 -25.72
C ILE A 680 -8.87 30.62 -26.02
N THR A 681 -8.69 31.90 -26.31
CA THR A 681 -7.37 32.50 -26.50
C THR A 681 -7.19 33.67 -25.54
N ILE A 682 -6.15 33.60 -24.73
CA ILE A 682 -5.87 34.56 -23.65
C ILE A 682 -4.35 34.62 -23.39
N SER A 683 -3.84 35.74 -22.90
CA SER A 683 -2.43 35.80 -22.47
C SER A 683 -2.22 35.13 -21.12
N ASP A 684 -1.02 34.63 -20.87
CA ASP A 684 -0.62 33.99 -19.63
C ASP A 684 -0.96 34.86 -18.39
N GLU A 685 -0.66 36.16 -18.47
CA GLU A 685 -0.91 37.13 -17.40
C GLU A 685 -2.40 37.42 -17.21
N ASN A 686 -3.15 37.54 -18.31
CA ASN A 686 -4.60 37.80 -18.25
C ASN A 686 -5.37 36.58 -17.74
N PHE A 687 -4.89 35.36 -18.02
CA PHE A 687 -5.53 34.16 -17.52
C PHE A 687 -5.39 34.04 -16.00
N LEU A 688 -4.21 34.32 -15.47
CA LEU A 688 -4.00 34.42 -14.03
C LEU A 688 -4.86 35.52 -13.39
N ALA A 689 -4.94 36.69 -14.02
CA ALA A 689 -5.78 37.78 -13.54
C ALA A 689 -7.27 37.40 -13.53
N LEU A 690 -7.73 36.61 -14.50
CA LEU A 690 -9.11 36.13 -14.60
C LEU A 690 -9.43 35.13 -13.48
N VAL A 691 -8.58 34.13 -13.25
CA VAL A 691 -8.80 33.12 -12.20
C VAL A 691 -8.66 33.69 -10.79
N SER A 692 -7.77 34.66 -10.59
CA SER A 692 -7.62 35.35 -9.30
C SER A 692 -8.69 36.41 -9.01
N GLY A 693 -9.67 36.60 -9.92
CA GLY A 693 -10.74 37.59 -9.78
C GLY A 693 -10.30 39.05 -9.98
N LYS A 694 -9.06 39.29 -10.40
CA LYS A 694 -8.52 40.63 -10.70
C LYS A 694 -8.96 41.16 -12.07
N LEU A 695 -9.37 40.28 -12.97
CA LEU A 695 -9.89 40.62 -14.29
C LEU A 695 -11.30 40.03 -14.46
N ASP A 696 -12.28 40.90 -14.65
CA ASP A 696 -13.65 40.50 -14.91
C ASP A 696 -13.77 39.82 -16.30
N PRO A 697 -14.37 38.61 -16.40
CA PRO A 697 -14.46 37.87 -17.66
C PRO A 697 -15.23 38.60 -18.77
N GLN A 698 -16.29 39.35 -18.43
CA GLN A 698 -17.08 40.09 -19.42
C GLN A 698 -16.28 41.27 -19.99
N LYS A 699 -15.59 42.03 -19.12
CA LYS A 699 -14.69 43.10 -19.53
C LYS A 699 -13.50 42.58 -20.34
N ALA A 700 -12.96 41.41 -19.97
CA ALA A 700 -11.87 40.79 -20.72
C ALA A 700 -12.29 40.43 -22.15
N PHE A 701 -13.50 39.89 -22.31
CA PHE A 701 -14.06 39.53 -23.62
C PHE A 701 -14.38 40.77 -24.47
N LEU A 702 -15.11 41.74 -23.93
CA LEU A 702 -15.45 42.99 -24.63
C LEU A 702 -14.21 43.82 -24.98
N GLY A 703 -13.18 43.78 -24.13
CA GLY A 703 -11.91 44.45 -24.36
C GLY A 703 -10.91 43.68 -25.24
N GLY A 704 -11.30 42.53 -25.80
CA GLY A 704 -10.46 41.72 -26.70
C GLY A 704 -9.28 40.99 -26.04
N LYS A 705 -9.18 41.02 -24.70
CA LYS A 705 -8.14 40.33 -23.91
C LYS A 705 -8.43 38.83 -23.73
N LEU A 706 -9.69 38.45 -23.84
CA LEU A 706 -10.19 37.08 -23.90
C LEU A 706 -10.93 36.90 -25.22
N LYS A 707 -10.47 35.99 -26.08
CA LYS A 707 -11.15 35.65 -27.33
C LYS A 707 -11.76 34.26 -27.20
N LEU A 708 -13.02 34.13 -27.60
CA LEU A 708 -13.77 32.88 -27.55
C LEU A 708 -14.30 32.56 -28.95
N SER A 709 -14.18 31.31 -29.38
CA SER A 709 -14.82 30.80 -30.60
C SER A 709 -15.39 29.39 -30.38
N GLY A 710 -16.30 28.96 -31.27
CA GLY A 710 -17.10 27.76 -31.08
C GLY A 710 -18.35 28.03 -30.23
N ASN A 711 -18.74 27.09 -29.36
CA ASN A 711 -19.90 27.21 -28.48
C ASN A 711 -19.55 28.01 -27.21
N ILE A 712 -19.64 29.33 -27.32
CA ILE A 712 -19.24 30.29 -26.29
C ILE A 712 -20.03 30.13 -24.97
N MET A 713 -21.28 29.63 -25.03
CA MET A 713 -22.10 29.39 -23.84
C MET A 713 -21.47 28.32 -22.92
N LEU A 714 -20.66 27.41 -23.46
CA LEU A 714 -19.96 26.41 -22.66
C LEU A 714 -18.84 27.04 -21.81
N ALA A 715 -18.26 28.16 -22.23
CA ALA A 715 -17.22 28.84 -21.45
C ALA A 715 -17.74 29.36 -20.10
N GLN A 716 -19.03 29.69 -20.01
CA GLN A 716 -19.67 30.11 -18.74
C GLN A 716 -19.70 28.97 -17.70
N LYS A 717 -19.73 27.71 -18.14
CA LYS A 717 -19.72 26.55 -17.25
C LYS A 717 -18.36 26.28 -16.62
N LEU A 718 -17.28 26.88 -17.14
CA LEU A 718 -15.92 26.73 -16.61
C LEU A 718 -15.76 27.40 -15.24
N GLY A 719 -16.62 28.35 -14.87
CA GLY A 719 -16.61 28.94 -13.53
C GLY A 719 -16.72 27.91 -12.41
N ASP A 720 -17.46 26.82 -12.63
CA ASP A 720 -17.61 25.72 -11.67
C ASP A 720 -16.28 24.99 -11.40
N LEU A 721 -15.30 25.02 -12.33
CA LEU A 721 -13.96 24.44 -12.13
C LEU A 721 -13.06 25.31 -11.23
N PHE A 722 -13.41 26.59 -11.06
CA PHE A 722 -12.63 27.56 -10.29
C PHE A 722 -13.31 28.00 -8.98
N ALA A 723 -14.58 27.62 -8.80
CA ALA A 723 -15.34 27.94 -7.60
C ALA A 723 -14.79 27.15 -6.40
N ASN A 724 -13.88 27.74 -5.64
CA ASN A 724 -13.44 27.21 -4.36
C ASN A 724 -14.63 27.05 -3.41
N LYS A 725 -15.12 25.82 -3.22
CA LYS A 725 -15.84 25.44 -1.99
C LYS A 725 -14.82 25.27 -0.85
N SER A 726 -14.17 26.36 -0.43
CA SER A 726 -13.43 26.39 0.84
C SER A 726 -13.39 27.80 1.43
N LYS A 727 -14.50 28.16 2.08
CA LYS A 727 -14.42 28.79 3.40
C LYS A 727 -15.06 27.80 4.38
N MET A 728 -14.27 26.84 4.85
CA MET A 728 -14.47 26.10 6.10
C MET A 728 -13.10 25.69 6.62
#